data_AF-A0A3L9YB72-F1
#
_entry.id   AF-A0A3L9YB72-F1
#
_cell.length_a   1.000
_cell.length_b   1.000
_cell.length_c   1.000
_cell.angle_alpha   90.00
_cell.angle_beta   90.00
_cell.angle_gamma   90.00
#
_symmetry.space_group_name_H-M   'P 1'
#
loop_
_entity.id
_entity.type
_entity.pdbx_description
1 polymer ?
#
loop_
_entity_poly.entity_id
_entity_poly.type
_entity_poly.pdbx_seq_one_letter_code
_entity_poly.pdbx_strand_id
1 'polypeptide(L)'
;LDPNDVSLTPVTTGPLTVNADGTVTVAAGTDSGTYTVVYTICEIAVPTNCNDATVTVVVDGTMDAVDDDYTATAQEGVDGITYTGLLDNDTLNGVAVDPNDITITPNTNGPLTVNANGTVDVAPGTGPGTYTVTYTICEIAVPTNCDTATVTVVVGNPDPIDAVDDDFSGSPVNGTTGGVAGDITLNDTLNGVPVLDTEITITLDIDGGLTGVTIDSDGNVIVPAGATAGTYTLTYTICEIAVPTNCDTATIIVVVEDPILVIDAVNDDFSGTPINGTTGGVAGDITLNDTLNGVPVLDTEITITLDNNGGLTGVTIDSDGNVIVPAGATAGTYTLTYTICEIAVPTNCDTATIIVVVEDPILVIDAVNDDFSGTPINGTTGGVAGDITLNDTLNGVPVLDTEITITLDNNGGLTGVTIDSDGNVIVPAGSTAGTYTLTYTICEIANPTNCDTATIIVVVGDCLDFPTNDCDGDGVTNEQEIIDGTDPNDPCEYLVTSQTGTTSATWNALDCDGDGTPNGTDPDPQDPCTDDGTAGDEDPNNPVWADADCDGDGVTNGQEVIDGTNPLDPCDLEVGSQTLPPSNDWNNADCDGDGVTNGQEIIDGTNPLDICDFIFGSQTVTPSNEWNTLDCDGDGVVNGVEIGNGTDPTDPCDYFTLSQTVTPSSEWNNLDCDGDGVTNGQEVIDGTDPQDPCDYEATSQTLPTGGDWANADCDGDGVTNGQEVIDGTDPQDPCDYLTGSQTTTTSSEWNDLDCDGDGVSNGDEIADGTDPNDSCDLVVGSQTLPPSTDWDNADCDGDGVTNEQEVIDGTDPADPCDFVLDSQTLPVNNDWGDLDCDGDGVPNGVEIIDGTDIFDPCNYVPTSQNNPLTTSEEWNNLDCDGDGVTNGNEVDPDGDGTAGPNGTNPLDLCDFNIEDQTLDPSSQWNDIDCDGDGVPNGVEVIDGTDPNAVCDYLLESQTSVPTVAWELADCDCEDTDGDGIPDGDGIPNGEETGDVNNNGIPDYLECNNVDTTADDGLEIYDIMTPNGDGLNDVFVIRGLDKYPDNRVKIYNRWGVLVFDARSYGTSDNYFRGVSNGRVTISETEKLPVGTYYYVLNYVNDAGNEKQMAGPLYINRN
;
A
#
# COMPACT_ATOMS: atom_id res chain seq x y z
N LEU A 1 90.27 17.07 -53.23
CA LEU A 1 90.48 17.71 -54.54
C LEU A 1 90.91 19.14 -54.24
N ASP A 2 91.87 19.71 -54.98
CA ASP A 2 92.09 21.15 -54.88
C ASP A 2 90.81 21.82 -55.43
N PRO A 3 90.12 22.69 -54.67
CA PRO A 3 88.91 23.36 -55.16
C PRO A 3 89.13 24.15 -56.46
N ASN A 4 90.38 24.48 -56.80
CA ASN A 4 90.74 25.15 -58.05
C ASN A 4 90.81 24.21 -59.27
N ASP A 5 90.81 22.89 -59.06
CA ASP A 5 90.90 21.88 -60.12
C ASP A 5 89.53 21.27 -60.49
N VAL A 6 88.48 21.57 -59.72
CA VAL A 6 87.15 20.99 -59.87
C VAL A 6 86.05 22.04 -59.80
N SER A 7 84.98 21.84 -60.54
CA SER A 7 83.79 22.67 -60.52
C SER A 7 82.59 21.87 -60.05
N LEU A 8 81.84 22.44 -59.12
CA LEU A 8 80.55 21.94 -58.65
C LEU A 8 79.45 22.83 -59.22
N THR A 9 78.43 22.22 -59.81
CA THR A 9 77.20 22.96 -60.16
C THR A 9 76.32 22.99 -58.92
N PRO A 10 75.90 24.17 -58.43
CA PRO A 10 74.98 24.24 -57.31
C PRO A 10 73.74 23.41 -57.59
N VAL A 11 73.37 22.56 -56.64
CA VAL A 11 72.16 21.75 -56.71
C VAL A 11 71.39 21.90 -55.41
N THR A 12 70.11 22.20 -55.54
CA THR A 12 69.16 22.26 -54.44
C THR A 12 68.16 21.13 -54.64
N THR A 13 67.97 20.30 -53.62
CA THR A 13 66.98 19.22 -53.63
C THR A 13 66.38 19.13 -52.23
N GLY A 14 65.09 19.45 -52.13
CA GLY A 14 64.43 19.63 -50.84
C GLY A 14 65.09 20.76 -50.02
N PRO A 15 65.26 20.59 -48.69
CA PRO A 15 65.82 21.62 -47.81
C PRO A 15 67.35 21.78 -47.93
N LEU A 16 68.02 20.89 -48.67
CA LEU A 16 69.47 20.88 -48.83
C LEU A 16 69.92 21.58 -50.11
N THR A 17 70.95 22.42 -49.97
CA THR A 17 71.66 23.03 -51.11
C THR A 17 73.15 22.73 -51.01
N VAL A 18 73.72 22.12 -52.06
CA VAL A 18 75.17 21.97 -52.25
C VAL A 18 75.66 23.16 -53.05
N ASN A 19 76.51 24.00 -52.45
CA ASN A 19 77.01 25.23 -53.06
C ASN A 19 78.22 24.98 -53.98
N ALA A 20 78.52 25.95 -54.85
CA ALA A 20 79.63 25.86 -55.80
C ALA A 20 81.01 25.74 -55.13
N ASP A 21 81.14 26.14 -53.86
CA ASP A 21 82.36 26.04 -53.06
C ASP A 21 82.49 24.71 -52.28
N GLY A 22 81.50 23.81 -52.42
CA GLY A 22 81.46 22.52 -51.75
C GLY A 22 80.88 22.54 -50.34
N THR A 23 80.40 23.68 -49.84
CA THR A 23 79.61 23.73 -48.60
C THR A 23 78.19 23.22 -48.84
N VAL A 24 77.58 22.65 -47.80
CA VAL A 24 76.17 22.25 -47.82
C VAL A 24 75.42 23.09 -46.81
N THR A 25 74.33 23.71 -47.25
CA THR A 25 73.44 24.53 -46.41
C THR A 25 72.09 23.85 -46.29
N VAL A 26 71.58 23.82 -45.07
CA VAL A 26 70.23 23.35 -44.73
C VAL A 26 69.34 24.58 -44.57
N ALA A 27 68.12 24.55 -45.10
CA ALA A 27 67.15 25.62 -44.89
C ALA A 27 66.80 25.74 -43.39
N ALA A 28 66.62 26.96 -42.89
CA ALA A 28 66.16 27.17 -41.51
C ALA A 28 64.72 26.64 -41.36
N GLY A 29 64.42 25.96 -40.25
CA GLY A 29 63.13 25.29 -40.03
C GLY A 29 62.96 24.01 -40.85
N THR A 30 64.07 23.32 -41.17
CA THR A 30 63.98 21.97 -41.75
C THR A 30 63.68 20.98 -40.65
N ASP A 31 62.63 20.18 -40.82
CA ASP A 31 62.23 19.13 -39.88
C ASP A 31 63.36 18.11 -39.67
N SER A 32 63.40 17.47 -38.51
CA SER A 32 64.37 16.41 -38.22
C SER A 32 64.25 15.27 -39.22
N GLY A 33 65.37 14.61 -39.51
CA GLY A 33 65.41 13.51 -40.45
C GLY A 33 66.65 13.46 -41.32
N THR A 34 66.72 12.42 -42.15
CA THR A 34 67.86 12.16 -43.03
C THR A 34 67.58 12.62 -44.46
N TYR A 35 68.28 13.68 -44.87
CA TYR A 35 68.15 14.25 -46.21
C TYR A 35 69.36 13.86 -47.08
N THR A 36 69.10 13.50 -48.34
CA THR A 36 70.17 13.18 -49.29
C THR A 36 70.08 14.03 -50.55
N VAL A 37 71.23 14.47 -51.04
CA VAL A 37 71.34 15.18 -52.33
C VAL A 37 72.43 14.54 -53.16
N VAL A 38 72.12 14.24 -54.41
CA VAL A 38 73.11 13.82 -55.41
C VAL A 38 73.62 15.06 -56.15
N TYR A 39 74.93 15.27 -56.16
CA TYR A 39 75.60 16.36 -56.86
C TYR A 39 76.66 15.83 -57.81
N THR A 40 76.87 16.54 -58.93
CA THR A 40 77.89 16.19 -59.92
C THR A 40 79.11 17.09 -59.73
N ILE A 41 80.28 16.47 -59.63
CA ILE A 41 81.58 17.16 -59.61
C ILE A 41 82.34 16.91 -60.91
N CYS A 42 82.83 17.97 -61.53
CA CYS A 42 83.56 17.90 -62.81
C CYS A 42 84.98 18.47 -62.67
N GLU A 43 85.94 17.93 -63.42
CA GLU A 43 87.29 18.50 -63.52
C GLU A 43 87.27 19.78 -64.39
N ILE A 44 87.83 20.89 -63.90
CA ILE A 44 87.82 22.18 -64.63
C ILE A 44 88.64 22.09 -65.93
N ALA A 45 89.77 21.38 -65.91
CA ALA A 45 90.63 21.23 -67.07
C ALA A 45 90.01 20.36 -68.18
N VAL A 46 89.07 19.49 -67.82
CA VAL A 46 88.34 18.60 -68.75
C VAL A 46 86.86 18.55 -68.34
N PRO A 47 86.03 19.52 -68.79
CA PRO A 47 84.64 19.65 -68.33
C PRO A 47 83.70 18.47 -68.65
N THR A 48 84.17 17.49 -69.43
CA THR A 48 83.45 16.23 -69.70
C THR A 48 83.78 15.12 -68.72
N ASN A 49 84.81 15.30 -67.87
CA ASN A 49 85.20 14.34 -66.85
C ASN A 49 84.46 14.67 -65.54
N CYS A 50 83.31 14.06 -65.35
CA CYS A 50 82.42 14.29 -64.21
C CYS A 50 82.02 12.98 -63.53
N ASN A 51 81.74 13.04 -62.23
CA ASN A 51 81.13 11.94 -61.49
C ASN A 51 80.09 12.47 -60.50
N ASP A 52 79.08 11.66 -60.21
CA ASP A 52 78.06 11.96 -59.23
C ASP A 52 78.50 11.46 -57.85
N ALA A 53 78.17 12.22 -56.82
CA ALA A 53 78.39 11.89 -55.43
C ALA A 53 77.14 12.26 -54.62
N THR A 54 76.88 11.51 -53.56
CA THR A 54 75.76 11.79 -52.65
C THR A 54 76.29 12.43 -51.39
N VAL A 55 75.64 13.51 -50.94
CA VAL A 55 75.76 13.99 -49.57
C VAL A 55 74.52 13.57 -48.80
N THR A 56 74.74 13.09 -47.57
CA THR A 56 73.70 12.78 -46.60
C THR A 56 73.87 13.74 -45.43
N VAL A 57 72.82 14.46 -45.07
CA VAL A 57 72.76 15.33 -43.90
C VAL A 57 71.67 14.79 -42.99
N VAL A 58 72.03 14.54 -41.73
CA VAL A 58 71.06 14.29 -40.67
C VAL A 58 70.79 15.63 -40.00
N VAL A 59 69.53 16.03 -39.97
CA VAL A 59 69.05 17.15 -39.15
C VAL A 59 68.56 16.52 -37.86
N ASP A 60 69.27 16.78 -36.77
CA ASP A 60 68.89 16.26 -35.45
C ASP A 60 67.68 17.05 -34.95
N GLY A 61 66.68 16.32 -34.44
CA GLY A 61 65.61 16.88 -33.64
C GLY A 61 65.86 16.69 -32.14
N THR A 62 65.05 17.37 -31.32
CA THR A 62 65.01 17.13 -29.88
C THR A 62 63.69 16.42 -29.57
N MET A 63 63.76 15.15 -29.16
CA MET A 63 62.66 14.48 -28.47
C MET A 63 62.66 14.92 -27.01
N ASP A 64 61.52 15.35 -26.50
CA ASP A 64 61.29 15.73 -25.10
C ASP A 64 60.11 14.90 -24.60
N ALA A 65 60.42 13.84 -23.84
CA ALA A 65 59.41 13.00 -23.21
C ALA A 65 59.17 13.51 -21.78
N VAL A 66 57.95 13.91 -21.46
CA VAL A 66 57.59 14.57 -20.20
C VAL A 66 56.92 13.57 -19.26
N ASP A 67 57.21 13.65 -17.97
CA ASP A 67 56.59 12.77 -16.97
C ASP A 67 55.06 12.95 -16.95
N ASP A 68 54.33 11.84 -16.90
CA ASP A 68 52.88 11.78 -16.88
C ASP A 68 52.36 11.51 -15.48
N ASP A 69 51.37 12.29 -15.07
CA ASP A 69 50.81 12.24 -13.73
C ASP A 69 49.29 12.05 -13.77
N TYR A 70 48.85 10.84 -13.42
CA TYR A 70 47.44 10.45 -13.28
C TYR A 70 47.02 10.43 -11.79
N THR A 71 47.69 11.18 -10.92
CA THR A 71 47.35 11.27 -9.48
C THR A 71 46.02 11.97 -9.21
N ALA A 72 45.54 12.85 -10.12
CA ALA A 72 44.26 13.53 -9.99
C ALA A 72 43.04 12.62 -10.23
N THR A 73 43.25 11.45 -10.84
CA THR A 73 42.20 10.50 -11.24
C THR A 73 42.28 9.23 -10.38
N ALA A 74 42.33 9.41 -9.06
CA ALA A 74 42.41 8.30 -8.13
C ALA A 74 41.13 7.48 -8.22
N GLN A 75 41.23 6.27 -8.80
CA GLN A 75 40.12 5.34 -8.93
C GLN A 75 40.45 4.02 -8.24
N GLU A 76 39.41 3.26 -7.94
CA GLU A 76 39.55 1.92 -7.41
C GLU A 76 40.16 0.96 -8.43
N GLY A 77 41.12 0.15 -8.00
CA GLY A 77 41.84 -0.75 -8.89
C GLY A 77 41.13 -2.07 -9.17
N VAL A 78 39.82 -2.20 -8.89
CA VAL A 78 39.08 -3.48 -8.88
C VAL A 78 39.01 -4.11 -10.27
N ASP A 79 38.50 -3.40 -11.27
CA ASP A 79 38.33 -3.90 -12.65
C ASP A 79 39.53 -3.68 -13.58
N GLY A 80 40.55 -2.98 -13.07
CA GLY A 80 41.71 -2.55 -13.84
C GLY A 80 41.41 -1.29 -14.65
N ILE A 81 42.35 -0.34 -14.66
CA ILE A 81 42.15 1.01 -15.18
C ILE A 81 42.99 1.16 -16.45
N THR A 82 42.47 1.78 -17.52
CA THR A 82 43.28 2.10 -18.71
C THR A 82 43.30 3.60 -18.95
N TYR A 83 44.45 4.23 -18.70
CA TYR A 83 44.67 5.65 -19.00
C TYR A 83 45.08 5.83 -20.46
N THR A 84 44.54 6.87 -21.08
CA THR A 84 44.91 7.34 -22.43
C THR A 84 45.65 8.68 -22.32
N GLY A 85 46.08 9.26 -23.44
CA GLY A 85 46.73 10.57 -23.45
C GLY A 85 48.19 10.59 -23.00
N LEU A 86 48.86 9.44 -22.93
CA LEU A 86 50.29 9.32 -22.55
C LEU A 86 51.22 10.24 -23.37
N LEU A 87 50.82 10.64 -24.58
CA LEU A 87 51.65 11.42 -25.50
C LEU A 87 51.29 12.92 -25.54
N ASP A 88 50.29 13.35 -24.77
CA ASP A 88 49.67 14.67 -24.95
C ASP A 88 50.59 15.83 -24.53
N ASN A 89 51.52 15.56 -23.59
CA ASN A 89 52.52 16.51 -23.08
C ASN A 89 53.90 16.35 -23.76
N ASP A 90 54.07 15.35 -24.64
CA ASP A 90 55.36 15.05 -25.28
C ASP A 90 55.56 15.83 -26.57
N THR A 91 56.81 16.25 -26.83
CA THR A 91 57.10 17.02 -28.04
C THR A 91 58.29 16.51 -28.85
N LEU A 92 58.17 16.58 -30.18
CA LEU A 92 59.28 16.44 -31.12
C LEU A 92 59.55 17.83 -31.74
N ASN A 93 60.73 18.40 -31.44
CA ASN A 93 61.13 19.74 -31.85
C ASN A 93 60.22 20.87 -31.30
N GLY A 94 59.61 20.67 -30.13
CA GLY A 94 58.72 21.66 -29.49
C GLY A 94 57.31 21.71 -30.09
N VAL A 95 56.92 20.69 -30.88
CA VAL A 95 55.56 20.46 -31.36
C VAL A 95 55.10 19.11 -30.79
N ALA A 96 53.82 18.98 -30.43
CA ALA A 96 53.23 17.72 -29.98
C ALA A 96 53.59 16.57 -30.92
N VAL A 97 53.93 15.41 -30.35
CA VAL A 97 54.33 14.24 -31.13
C VAL A 97 53.18 13.69 -31.97
N ASP A 98 53.45 13.37 -33.24
CA ASP A 98 52.55 12.54 -34.06
C ASP A 98 52.88 11.06 -33.78
N PRO A 99 51.92 10.23 -33.34
CA PRO A 99 52.13 8.80 -33.10
C PRO A 99 52.71 8.02 -34.30
N ASN A 100 52.57 8.54 -35.53
CA ASN A 100 53.16 7.93 -36.74
C ASN A 100 54.66 8.21 -36.92
N ASP A 101 55.20 9.20 -36.21
CA ASP A 101 56.60 9.62 -36.29
C ASP A 101 57.46 9.10 -35.13
N ILE A 102 56.84 8.41 -34.17
CA ILE A 102 57.51 7.87 -32.97
C ILE A 102 57.27 6.37 -32.77
N THR A 103 58.07 5.76 -31.91
CA THR A 103 57.82 4.44 -31.35
C THR A 103 57.92 4.49 -29.83
N ILE A 104 56.95 3.91 -29.15
CA ILE A 104 56.95 3.71 -27.70
C ILE A 104 57.53 2.33 -27.40
N THR A 105 58.44 2.24 -26.44
CA THR A 105 58.91 0.95 -25.91
C THR A 105 58.02 0.54 -24.74
N PRO A 106 57.20 -0.54 -24.86
CA PRO A 106 56.35 -1.00 -23.77
C PRO A 106 57.15 -1.36 -22.53
N ASN A 107 56.61 -1.07 -21.36
CA ASN A 107 57.22 -1.40 -20.08
C ASN A 107 56.16 -1.73 -19.03
N THR A 108 56.47 -2.69 -18.16
CA THR A 108 55.58 -3.10 -17.06
C THR A 108 56.36 -3.01 -15.76
N ASN A 109 55.79 -2.35 -14.75
CA ASN A 109 56.35 -2.27 -13.41
C ASN A 109 55.24 -2.38 -12.35
N GLY A 110 55.21 -3.51 -11.64
CA GLY A 110 54.15 -3.78 -10.66
C GLY A 110 52.79 -3.94 -11.36
N PRO A 111 51.71 -3.29 -10.86
CA PRO A 111 50.40 -3.35 -11.50
C PRO A 111 50.30 -2.48 -12.77
N LEU A 112 51.28 -1.62 -13.05
CA LEU A 112 51.24 -0.71 -14.21
C LEU A 112 51.91 -1.29 -15.45
N THR A 113 51.29 -1.11 -16.61
CA THR A 113 51.82 -1.44 -17.94
C THR A 113 51.64 -0.28 -18.92
N VAL A 114 52.74 0.25 -19.46
CA VAL A 114 52.72 1.15 -20.62
C VAL A 114 52.75 0.32 -21.90
N ASN A 115 51.77 0.54 -22.76
CA ASN A 115 51.57 -0.19 -24.00
C ASN A 115 52.18 0.52 -25.22
N ALA A 116 52.40 -0.24 -26.31
CA ALA A 116 52.99 0.28 -27.54
C ALA A 116 52.10 1.28 -28.28
N ASN A 117 50.79 1.29 -27.99
CA ASN A 117 49.78 2.17 -28.56
C ASN A 117 49.62 3.49 -27.77
N GLY A 118 50.38 3.69 -26.68
CA GLY A 118 50.31 4.91 -25.88
C GLY A 118 49.24 4.90 -24.79
N THR A 119 48.78 3.72 -24.36
CA THR A 119 47.93 3.60 -23.15
C THR A 119 48.72 3.11 -21.95
N VAL A 120 48.21 3.37 -20.74
CA VAL A 120 48.74 2.85 -19.48
C VAL A 120 47.67 2.04 -18.77
N ASP A 121 47.92 0.76 -18.55
CA ASP A 121 46.98 -0.14 -17.87
C ASP A 121 47.41 -0.36 -16.41
N VAL A 122 46.43 -0.36 -15.51
CA VAL A 122 46.50 -0.81 -14.11
C VAL A 122 45.84 -2.19 -14.03
N ALA A 123 46.52 -3.17 -13.45
CA ALA A 123 45.97 -4.51 -13.30
C ALA A 123 44.72 -4.54 -12.38
N PRO A 124 43.71 -5.37 -12.68
CA PRO A 124 42.57 -5.60 -11.78
C PRO A 124 43.00 -6.09 -10.38
N GLY A 125 42.26 -5.70 -9.35
CA GLY A 125 42.55 -5.97 -7.94
C GLY A 125 43.78 -5.23 -7.38
N THR A 126 44.17 -4.10 -7.97
CA THR A 126 45.28 -3.29 -7.44
C THR A 126 44.79 -2.53 -6.21
N GLY A 127 45.43 -2.73 -5.06
CA GLY A 127 45.05 -2.05 -3.82
C GLY A 127 45.50 -0.57 -3.76
N PRO A 128 44.97 0.22 -2.82
CA PRO A 128 45.27 1.64 -2.66
C PRO A 128 46.77 1.91 -2.56
N GLY A 129 47.22 2.93 -3.28
CA GLY A 129 48.61 3.38 -3.24
C GLY A 129 49.11 4.03 -4.52
N THR A 130 50.32 4.59 -4.46
CA THR A 130 50.98 5.24 -5.60
C THR A 130 51.90 4.24 -6.31
N TYR A 131 51.73 4.13 -7.62
CA TYR A 131 52.50 3.25 -8.51
C TYR A 131 53.19 4.07 -9.60
N THR A 132 54.37 3.63 -10.03
CA THR A 132 55.11 4.31 -11.10
C THR A 132 55.70 3.33 -12.11
N VAL A 133 55.77 3.72 -13.38
CA VAL A 133 56.40 2.97 -14.48
C VAL A 133 57.09 3.95 -15.43
N THR A 134 58.19 3.55 -16.07
CA THR A 134 58.92 4.41 -17.02
C THR A 134 58.69 3.94 -18.45
N TYR A 135 58.74 4.84 -19.42
CA TYR A 135 58.65 4.51 -20.84
C TYR A 135 59.61 5.35 -21.68
N THR A 136 59.91 4.87 -22.89
CA THR A 136 60.86 5.54 -23.81
C THR A 136 60.20 5.77 -25.15
N ILE A 137 60.24 7.01 -25.63
CA ILE A 137 59.80 7.44 -26.96
C ILE A 137 61.02 7.64 -27.84
N CYS A 138 60.98 7.11 -29.06
CA CYS A 138 62.03 7.30 -30.07
C CYS A 138 61.44 7.77 -31.39
N GLU A 139 62.07 8.74 -32.06
CA GLU A 139 61.71 9.17 -33.41
C GLU A 139 61.98 8.06 -34.44
N ILE A 140 61.00 7.74 -35.29
CA ILE A 140 61.12 6.71 -36.34
C ILE A 140 62.15 7.13 -37.40
N ALA A 141 62.14 8.41 -37.81
CA ALA A 141 63.03 8.93 -38.84
C ALA A 141 64.50 8.98 -38.38
N VAL A 142 64.73 9.13 -37.07
CA VAL A 142 66.06 9.13 -36.44
C VAL A 142 66.01 8.29 -35.14
N PRO A 143 66.12 6.95 -35.20
CA PRO A 143 65.93 6.05 -34.05
C PRO A 143 66.92 6.19 -32.89
N THR A 144 67.85 7.14 -32.98
CA THR A 144 68.77 7.53 -31.90
C THR A 144 68.32 8.77 -31.15
N ASN A 145 67.33 9.51 -31.68
CA ASN A 145 66.67 10.61 -31.00
C ASN A 145 65.53 10.03 -30.15
N CYS A 146 65.83 9.78 -28.88
CA CYS A 146 64.91 9.18 -27.93
C CYS A 146 64.98 9.93 -26.60
N ASP A 147 63.88 9.91 -25.86
CA ASP A 147 63.81 10.39 -24.49
C ASP A 147 62.97 9.45 -23.60
N THR A 148 63.08 9.58 -22.28
CA THR A 148 62.43 8.69 -21.30
C THR A 148 61.71 9.49 -20.23
N ALA A 149 60.46 9.11 -19.98
CA ALA A 149 59.57 9.70 -18.99
C ALA A 149 59.02 8.66 -18.00
N THR A 150 58.39 9.14 -16.94
CA THR A 150 57.79 8.38 -15.86
C THR A 150 56.29 8.63 -15.81
N VAL A 151 55.51 7.57 -15.76
CA VAL A 151 54.09 7.60 -15.42
C VAL A 151 53.92 7.38 -13.93
N THR A 152 53.11 8.20 -13.27
CA THR A 152 52.66 8.07 -11.89
C THR A 152 51.15 7.88 -11.84
N VAL A 153 50.66 6.87 -11.11
CA VAL A 153 49.24 6.58 -10.89
C VAL A 153 48.97 6.44 -9.39
N VAL A 154 47.87 7.00 -8.90
CA VAL A 154 47.35 6.74 -7.55
C VAL A 154 46.08 5.91 -7.67
N VAL A 155 46.03 4.80 -6.92
CA VAL A 155 44.81 3.99 -6.76
C VAL A 155 44.17 4.37 -5.43
N GLY A 156 42.86 4.66 -5.45
CA GLY A 156 42.06 5.10 -4.30
C GLY A 156 41.83 3.99 -3.26
N ASN A 157 41.37 4.38 -2.06
CA ASN A 157 40.78 3.44 -1.11
C ASN A 157 39.43 2.94 -1.66
N PRO A 158 38.93 1.77 -1.23
CA PRO A 158 37.54 1.41 -1.49
C PRO A 158 36.61 2.46 -0.89
N ASP A 159 35.56 2.79 -1.62
CA ASP A 159 34.52 3.72 -1.26
C ASP A 159 33.82 3.23 0.02
N PRO A 160 33.53 4.12 1.00
CA PRO A 160 32.96 3.68 2.26
C PRO A 160 31.54 3.15 2.05
N ILE A 161 31.26 1.97 2.61
CA ILE A 161 29.90 1.52 2.86
C ILE A 161 29.45 2.05 4.23
N ASP A 162 28.27 2.65 4.28
CA ASP A 162 27.65 3.18 5.51
C ASP A 162 26.31 2.46 5.69
N ALA A 163 26.26 1.57 6.69
CA ALA A 163 25.03 0.87 7.06
C ALA A 163 24.35 1.64 8.21
N VAL A 164 23.11 2.06 8.00
CA VAL A 164 22.34 2.94 8.88
C VAL A 164 21.34 2.13 9.71
N ASP A 165 21.12 2.53 10.96
CA ASP A 165 20.18 1.85 11.85
C ASP A 165 18.72 2.00 11.35
N ASP A 166 18.01 0.87 11.23
CA ASP A 166 16.63 0.78 10.75
C ASP A 166 15.62 0.67 11.90
N ASP A 167 14.53 1.45 11.82
CA ASP A 167 13.45 1.42 12.82
C ASP A 167 12.08 1.17 12.18
N PHE A 168 11.66 -0.10 12.16
CA PHE A 168 10.33 -0.53 11.71
C PHE A 168 9.28 -0.53 12.84
N SER A 169 9.53 0.13 13.99
CA SER A 169 8.56 0.16 15.09
C SER A 169 7.27 0.91 14.76
N GLY A 170 7.26 1.73 13.69
CA GLY A 170 6.06 2.38 13.15
C GLY A 170 5.09 1.44 12.42
N SER A 171 5.56 0.27 11.99
CA SER A 171 4.81 -0.71 11.21
C SER A 171 4.89 -2.10 11.87
N PRO A 172 4.20 -2.32 13.00
CA PRO A 172 4.31 -3.56 13.74
C PRO A 172 3.77 -4.76 12.95
N VAL A 173 4.49 -5.89 13.03
CA VAL A 173 4.12 -7.13 12.32
C VAL A 173 3.29 -8.05 13.21
N ASN A 174 2.22 -8.63 12.66
CA ASN A 174 1.38 -9.58 13.40
C ASN A 174 2.13 -10.89 13.65
N GLY A 175 2.33 -11.24 14.93
CA GLY A 175 3.07 -12.44 15.33
C GLY A 175 2.40 -13.77 14.97
N THR A 176 1.08 -13.80 14.76
CA THR A 176 0.37 -15.04 14.39
C THR A 176 0.56 -15.41 12.92
N THR A 177 0.46 -14.43 12.02
CA THR A 177 0.62 -14.65 10.57
C THR A 177 2.07 -14.50 10.10
N GLY A 178 2.90 -13.73 10.82
CA GLY A 178 4.19 -13.28 10.30
C GLY A 178 4.00 -12.21 9.20
N GLY A 179 5.08 -11.86 8.52
CA GLY A 179 5.07 -10.87 7.42
C GLY A 179 6.41 -10.16 7.23
N VAL A 180 6.44 -9.22 6.28
CA VAL A 180 7.58 -8.32 6.03
C VAL A 180 7.53 -7.15 7.01
N ALA A 181 8.64 -6.83 7.67
CA ALA A 181 8.74 -5.66 8.55
C ALA A 181 9.16 -4.38 7.80
N GLY A 182 10.00 -4.53 6.78
CA GLY A 182 10.53 -3.45 5.95
C GLY A 182 11.86 -3.84 5.31
N ASP A 183 12.29 -3.04 4.35
CA ASP A 183 13.58 -3.15 3.67
C ASP A 183 14.64 -2.32 4.41
N ILE A 184 15.81 -2.94 4.63
CA ILE A 184 16.94 -2.34 5.36
C ILE A 184 17.94 -1.61 4.44
N THR A 185 17.86 -1.75 3.11
CA THR A 185 18.86 -1.15 2.22
C THR A 185 18.50 0.28 1.78
N LEU A 186 17.26 0.72 2.01
CA LEU A 186 16.72 2.00 1.53
C LEU A 186 17.46 3.25 2.04
N ASN A 187 18.10 3.16 3.20
CA ASN A 187 18.84 4.26 3.84
C ASN A 187 20.36 4.00 3.89
N ASP A 188 20.82 2.88 3.35
CA ASP A 188 22.23 2.48 3.32
C ASP A 188 22.91 3.04 2.08
N THR A 189 24.18 3.42 2.20
CA THR A 189 24.92 4.02 1.07
C THR A 189 26.26 3.37 0.80
N LEU A 190 26.64 3.32 -0.47
CA LEU A 190 28.00 3.06 -0.96
C LEU A 190 28.50 4.35 -1.61
N ASN A 191 29.55 4.94 -1.04
CA ASN A 191 30.06 6.25 -1.45
C ASN A 191 29.06 7.41 -1.34
N GLY A 192 28.09 7.31 -0.41
CA GLY A 192 27.03 8.31 -0.23
C GLY A 192 25.88 8.21 -1.25
N VAL A 193 25.91 7.24 -2.16
CA VAL A 193 24.79 6.88 -3.05
C VAL A 193 24.06 5.67 -2.48
N PRO A 194 22.72 5.55 -2.59
CA PRO A 194 21.98 4.37 -2.16
C PRO A 194 22.59 3.07 -2.70
N VAL A 195 22.71 2.07 -1.84
CA VAL A 195 23.25 0.76 -2.25
C VAL A 195 22.28 0.04 -3.19
N LEU A 196 22.79 -0.57 -4.26
CA LEU A 196 22.02 -1.51 -5.07
C LEU A 196 22.24 -2.94 -4.56
N ASP A 197 21.18 -3.75 -4.47
CA ASP A 197 21.26 -5.14 -3.96
C ASP A 197 22.23 -6.02 -4.75
N THR A 198 22.47 -5.69 -6.03
CA THR A 198 23.42 -6.41 -6.90
C THR A 198 24.89 -6.11 -6.59
N GLU A 199 25.17 -5.08 -5.79
CA GLU A 199 26.51 -4.63 -5.42
C GLU A 199 26.92 -5.06 -4.01
N ILE A 200 25.98 -5.60 -3.23
CA ILE A 200 26.17 -5.89 -1.82
C ILE A 200 25.81 -7.34 -1.45
N THR A 201 26.31 -7.77 -0.29
CA THR A 201 25.89 -9.01 0.36
C THR A 201 25.42 -8.70 1.76
N ILE A 202 24.20 -9.14 2.07
CA ILE A 202 23.56 -8.92 3.37
C ILE A 202 23.72 -10.17 4.24
N THR A 203 24.12 -9.97 5.49
CA THR A 203 24.21 -11.06 6.48
C THR A 203 23.52 -10.66 7.77
N LEU A 204 22.51 -11.43 8.18
CA LEU A 204 21.93 -11.31 9.52
C LEU A 204 22.89 -11.90 10.57
N ASP A 205 23.42 -11.06 11.46
CA ASP A 205 24.39 -11.46 12.48
C ASP A 205 23.73 -11.95 13.77
N ILE A 206 22.73 -11.21 14.26
CA ILE A 206 22.04 -11.47 15.52
C ILE A 206 20.53 -11.29 15.34
N ASP A 207 19.77 -12.33 15.66
CA ASP A 207 18.31 -12.38 15.52
C ASP A 207 17.53 -11.68 16.64
N GLY A 208 18.19 -11.00 17.58
CA GLY A 208 17.55 -10.32 18.71
C GLY A 208 16.70 -11.22 19.64
N GLY A 209 16.73 -12.54 19.46
CA GLY A 209 15.79 -13.48 20.09
C GLY A 209 14.50 -13.77 19.29
N LEU A 210 14.30 -13.14 18.13
CA LEU A 210 13.20 -13.40 17.19
C LEU A 210 13.53 -14.65 16.34
N THR A 211 13.29 -15.82 16.93
CA THR A 211 13.70 -17.09 16.31
C THR A 211 13.02 -17.32 14.97
N GLY A 212 13.82 -17.45 13.90
CA GLY A 212 13.34 -17.75 12.55
C GLY A 212 13.17 -16.53 11.64
N VAL A 213 13.51 -15.33 12.11
CA VAL A 213 13.63 -14.14 11.25
C VAL A 213 14.72 -14.35 10.19
N THR A 214 14.46 -13.86 8.98
CA THR A 214 15.41 -13.84 7.88
C THR A 214 15.44 -12.47 7.22
N ILE A 215 16.50 -12.20 6.47
CA ILE A 215 16.54 -11.11 5.50
C ILE A 215 16.67 -11.80 4.14
N ASP A 216 15.83 -11.45 3.17
CA ASP A 216 15.91 -12.02 1.83
C ASP A 216 16.96 -11.30 0.96
N SER A 217 16.96 -11.56 -0.35
CA SER A 217 17.93 -10.98 -1.28
C SER A 217 17.74 -9.49 -1.51
N ASP A 218 16.54 -8.99 -1.22
CA ASP A 218 16.08 -7.66 -1.60
C ASP A 218 15.99 -6.78 -0.33
N GLY A 219 16.82 -7.10 0.67
CA GLY A 219 16.88 -6.37 1.94
C GLY A 219 15.68 -6.51 2.87
N ASN A 220 14.62 -7.25 2.50
CA ASN A 220 13.40 -7.32 3.31
C ASN A 220 13.55 -8.20 4.55
N VAL A 221 13.18 -7.64 5.71
CA VAL A 221 13.17 -8.36 6.99
C VAL A 221 11.89 -9.17 7.13
N ILE A 222 12.01 -10.50 7.09
CA ILE A 222 10.88 -11.44 7.13
C ILE A 222 10.68 -12.00 8.54
N VAL A 223 9.56 -11.65 9.17
CA VAL A 223 9.12 -12.16 10.47
C VAL A 223 8.31 -13.45 10.28
N PRO A 224 8.67 -14.57 10.93
CA PRO A 224 7.98 -15.85 10.75
C PRO A 224 6.61 -15.88 11.45
N ALA A 225 5.68 -16.65 10.90
CA ALA A 225 4.42 -16.99 11.57
C ALA A 225 4.65 -17.68 12.93
N GLY A 226 3.91 -17.27 13.95
CA GLY A 226 4.06 -17.75 15.32
C GLY A 226 5.18 -17.06 16.13
N ALA A 227 5.70 -15.93 15.64
CA ALA A 227 6.60 -15.07 16.40
C ALA A 227 5.90 -14.54 17.66
N THR A 228 6.60 -14.52 18.80
CA THR A 228 6.04 -13.98 20.04
C THR A 228 5.96 -12.46 19.99
N ALA A 229 4.88 -11.86 20.51
CA ALA A 229 4.78 -10.41 20.60
C ALA A 229 5.91 -9.81 21.47
N GLY A 230 6.49 -8.71 21.00
CA GLY A 230 7.62 -8.03 21.64
C GLY A 230 8.37 -7.11 20.68
N THR A 231 9.25 -6.27 21.23
CA THR A 231 10.20 -5.48 20.45
C THR A 231 11.53 -6.21 20.40
N TYR A 232 12.08 -6.38 19.20
CA TYR A 232 13.32 -7.07 18.92
C TYR A 232 14.32 -6.10 18.31
N THR A 233 15.59 -6.27 18.68
CA THR A 233 16.70 -5.53 18.07
C THR A 233 17.63 -6.53 17.41
N LEU A 234 17.65 -6.53 16.08
CA LEU A 234 18.50 -7.36 15.25
C LEU A 234 19.80 -6.59 14.93
N THR A 235 20.82 -7.30 14.45
CA THR A 235 22.00 -6.67 13.84
C THR A 235 22.32 -7.38 12.53
N TYR A 236 22.66 -6.61 11.51
CA TYR A 236 23.11 -7.11 10.22
C TYR A 236 24.44 -6.48 9.81
N THR A 237 25.10 -7.12 8.86
CA THR A 237 26.29 -6.63 8.19
C THR A 237 26.00 -6.57 6.69
N ILE A 238 26.30 -5.44 6.05
CA ILE A 238 26.41 -5.35 4.60
C ILE A 238 27.88 -5.33 4.22
N CYS A 239 28.23 -6.11 3.20
CA CYS A 239 29.54 -6.11 2.59
C CYS A 239 29.42 -5.88 1.08
N GLU A 240 30.25 -5.01 0.54
CA GLU A 240 30.36 -4.80 -0.91
C GLU A 240 30.85 -6.09 -1.61
N ILE A 241 30.21 -6.47 -2.72
CA ILE A 241 30.55 -7.68 -3.49
C ILE A 241 31.92 -7.54 -4.15
N ALA A 242 32.23 -6.37 -4.70
CA ALA A 242 33.47 -6.15 -5.45
C ALA A 242 34.69 -6.07 -4.50
N VAL A 243 34.48 -5.53 -3.28
CA VAL A 243 35.45 -5.53 -2.19
C VAL A 243 34.86 -6.17 -0.91
N PRO A 244 34.87 -7.52 -0.75
CA PRO A 244 34.24 -8.22 0.39
C PRO A 244 34.83 -7.95 1.78
N THR A 245 35.82 -7.06 1.87
CA THR A 245 36.38 -6.56 3.13
C THR A 245 35.88 -5.16 3.50
N ASN A 246 35.19 -4.49 2.58
CA ASN A 246 34.47 -3.25 2.79
C ASN A 246 33.07 -3.61 3.29
N CYS A 247 32.88 -3.51 4.61
CA CYS A 247 31.65 -3.90 5.26
C CYS A 247 31.35 -2.94 6.40
N ASP A 248 30.07 -2.73 6.66
CA ASP A 248 29.58 -2.01 7.83
C ASP A 248 28.40 -2.73 8.48
N THR A 249 28.10 -2.39 9.74
CA THR A 249 27.09 -3.08 10.55
C THR A 249 26.11 -2.11 11.17
N ALA A 250 24.82 -2.42 11.06
CA ALA A 250 23.72 -1.63 11.63
C ALA A 250 22.75 -2.50 12.45
N THR A 251 21.81 -1.84 13.12
CA THR A 251 20.77 -2.45 13.94
C THR A 251 19.39 -2.27 13.30
N ILE A 252 18.51 -3.25 13.51
CA ILE A 252 17.11 -3.19 13.07
C ILE A 252 16.21 -3.27 14.31
N ILE A 253 15.25 -2.36 14.45
CA ILE A 253 14.19 -2.42 15.47
C ILE A 253 12.90 -2.94 14.83
N VAL A 254 12.44 -4.12 15.26
CA VAL A 254 11.17 -4.73 14.81
C VAL A 254 10.22 -4.83 16.00
N VAL A 255 8.95 -4.42 15.82
CA VAL A 255 7.88 -4.66 16.79
C VAL A 255 6.97 -5.75 16.26
N VAL A 256 6.84 -6.85 17.00
CA VAL A 256 5.84 -7.89 16.75
C VAL A 256 4.69 -7.68 17.72
N GLU A 257 3.47 -7.58 17.22
CA GLU A 257 2.27 -7.43 18.03
C GLU A 257 1.34 -8.65 17.97
N ASP A 258 0.56 -8.83 19.04
CA ASP A 258 -0.61 -9.71 19.01
C ASP A 258 -1.80 -8.88 18.52
N PRO A 259 -2.73 -9.45 17.72
CA PRO A 259 -3.93 -8.75 17.32
C PRO A 259 -4.76 -8.33 18.54
N ILE A 260 -5.29 -7.10 18.53
CA ILE A 260 -6.31 -6.66 19.48
C ILE A 260 -7.62 -7.35 19.11
N LEU A 261 -7.89 -8.49 19.77
CA LEU A 261 -9.17 -9.18 19.64
C LEU A 261 -10.22 -8.47 20.50
N VAL A 262 -11.30 -7.99 19.88
CA VAL A 262 -12.42 -7.34 20.57
C VAL A 262 -13.67 -8.16 20.33
N ILE A 263 -14.20 -8.76 21.40
CA ILE A 263 -15.56 -9.30 21.42
C ILE A 263 -16.53 -8.19 21.85
N ASP A 264 -17.64 -8.00 21.12
CA ASP A 264 -18.68 -7.01 21.39
C ASP A 264 -20.01 -7.73 21.58
N ALA A 265 -20.48 -7.79 22.82
CA ALA A 265 -21.75 -8.42 23.21
C ALA A 265 -22.87 -7.38 23.22
N VAL A 266 -23.92 -7.62 22.45
CA VAL A 266 -25.04 -6.68 22.25
C VAL A 266 -26.26 -7.11 23.05
N ASN A 267 -27.05 -6.13 23.53
CA ASN A 267 -28.23 -6.42 24.35
C ASN A 267 -29.40 -6.97 23.51
N ASP A 268 -30.08 -7.98 24.04
CA ASP A 268 -31.18 -8.70 23.41
C ASP A 268 -32.55 -8.40 24.04
N ASP A 269 -33.59 -8.24 23.22
CA ASP A 269 -34.96 -7.98 23.67
C ASP A 269 -35.98 -8.92 23.02
N PHE A 270 -36.40 -9.93 23.79
CA PHE A 270 -37.43 -10.91 23.40
C PHE A 270 -38.82 -10.56 23.92
N SER A 271 -39.07 -9.31 24.36
CA SER A 271 -40.37 -8.90 24.91
C SER A 271 -41.52 -8.93 23.89
N GLY A 272 -41.21 -8.97 22.59
CA GLY A 272 -42.18 -9.09 21.49
C GLY A 272 -42.85 -10.47 21.37
N THR A 273 -42.31 -11.50 22.02
CA THR A 273 -42.78 -12.90 21.95
C THR A 273 -42.93 -13.48 23.37
N PRO A 274 -44.00 -13.14 24.12
CA PRO A 274 -44.16 -13.58 25.50
C PRO A 274 -44.31 -15.10 25.64
N ILE A 275 -43.68 -15.66 26.67
CA ILE A 275 -43.70 -17.12 26.95
C ILE A 275 -44.80 -17.46 27.96
N ASN A 276 -45.56 -18.52 27.70
CA ASN A 276 -46.55 -19.01 28.65
C ASN A 276 -45.85 -19.65 29.88
N GLY A 277 -46.03 -19.03 31.05
CA GLY A 277 -45.36 -19.46 32.28
C GLY A 277 -45.73 -20.87 32.74
N THR A 278 -46.88 -21.41 32.33
CA THR A 278 -47.28 -22.79 32.66
C THR A 278 -46.55 -23.85 31.83
N THR A 279 -46.19 -23.53 30.59
CA THR A 279 -45.62 -24.51 29.64
C THR A 279 -44.12 -24.32 29.43
N GLY A 280 -43.58 -23.11 29.62
CA GLY A 280 -42.20 -22.77 29.27
C GLY A 280 -41.99 -22.67 27.77
N GLY A 281 -40.73 -22.51 27.31
CA GLY A 281 -40.38 -22.41 25.89
C GLY A 281 -39.04 -21.74 25.62
N VAL A 282 -38.66 -21.64 24.33
CA VAL A 282 -37.48 -20.89 23.84
C VAL A 282 -37.87 -19.43 23.63
N ALA A 283 -37.08 -18.49 24.16
CA ALA A 283 -37.31 -17.06 24.00
C ALA A 283 -36.63 -16.46 22.74
N GLY A 284 -35.43 -16.95 22.38
CA GLY A 284 -34.66 -16.52 21.21
C GLY A 284 -33.17 -16.79 21.38
N ASP A 285 -32.41 -16.60 20.30
CA ASP A 285 -30.94 -16.73 20.23
C ASP A 285 -30.27 -15.37 20.48
N ILE A 286 -29.24 -15.36 21.33
CA ILE A 286 -28.52 -14.16 21.77
C ILE A 286 -27.25 -13.89 20.97
N THR A 287 -26.73 -14.82 20.16
CA THR A 287 -25.44 -14.62 19.46
C THR A 287 -25.58 -13.94 18.09
N LEU A 288 -26.81 -13.81 17.57
CA LEU A 288 -27.09 -13.31 16.22
C LEU A 288 -26.66 -11.86 15.94
N ASN A 289 -26.47 -11.06 16.98
CA ASN A 289 -26.10 -9.64 16.89
C ASN A 289 -24.74 -9.32 17.54
N ASP A 290 -24.03 -10.35 18.04
CA ASP A 290 -22.72 -10.23 18.66
C ASP A 290 -21.60 -10.33 17.61
N THR A 291 -20.46 -9.66 17.85
CA THR A 291 -19.33 -9.70 16.92
C THR A 291 -17.98 -10.01 17.59
N LEU A 292 -17.10 -10.70 16.88
CA LEU A 292 -15.68 -10.86 17.19
C LEU A 292 -14.90 -10.16 16.08
N ASN A 293 -14.16 -9.10 16.43
CA ASN A 293 -13.44 -8.25 15.48
C ASN A 293 -14.32 -7.62 14.39
N GLY A 294 -15.58 -7.32 14.72
CA GLY A 294 -16.55 -6.72 13.78
C GLY A 294 -17.24 -7.71 12.83
N VAL A 295 -16.91 -9.01 12.91
CA VAL A 295 -17.57 -10.10 12.17
C VAL A 295 -18.53 -10.84 13.11
N PRO A 296 -19.71 -11.33 12.65
CA PRO A 296 -20.61 -12.14 13.47
C PRO A 296 -19.89 -13.32 14.14
N VAL A 297 -20.15 -13.52 15.43
CA VAL A 297 -19.54 -14.63 16.18
C VAL A 297 -20.07 -15.98 15.68
N LEU A 298 -19.20 -16.99 15.61
CA LEU A 298 -19.60 -18.39 15.44
C LEU A 298 -19.65 -19.08 16.81
N ASP A 299 -20.68 -19.89 17.06
CA ASP A 299 -20.84 -20.62 18.34
C ASP A 299 -19.66 -21.55 18.67
N THR A 300 -18.90 -21.98 17.65
CA THR A 300 -17.69 -22.80 17.81
C THR A 300 -16.46 -22.02 18.29
N GLU A 301 -16.51 -20.69 18.31
CA GLU A 301 -15.40 -19.81 18.64
C GLU A 301 -15.54 -19.14 20.01
N ILE A 302 -16.71 -19.27 20.65
CA ILE A 302 -17.05 -18.58 21.89
C ILE A 302 -17.49 -19.56 23.00
N THR A 303 -17.44 -19.07 24.22
CA THR A 303 -18.09 -19.69 25.38
C THR A 303 -19.12 -18.73 25.95
N ILE A 304 -20.33 -19.24 26.19
CA ILE A 304 -21.45 -18.45 26.72
C ILE A 304 -21.66 -18.80 28.19
N THR A 305 -21.74 -17.79 29.04
CA THR A 305 -22.07 -17.96 30.47
C THR A 305 -23.21 -17.04 30.89
N LEU A 306 -24.27 -17.63 31.45
CA LEU A 306 -25.35 -16.89 32.11
C LEU A 306 -24.90 -16.41 33.50
N ASP A 307 -24.68 -15.11 33.65
CA ASP A 307 -24.17 -14.51 34.90
C ASP A 307 -25.26 -14.25 35.93
N ASN A 308 -26.43 -13.80 35.47
CA ASN A 308 -27.55 -13.47 36.33
C ASN A 308 -28.88 -13.81 35.65
N ASN A 309 -29.72 -14.57 36.35
CA ASN A 309 -31.01 -15.02 35.84
C ASN A 309 -32.16 -14.03 36.04
N GLY A 310 -31.91 -12.80 36.49
CA GLY A 310 -32.95 -11.78 36.64
C GLY A 310 -34.08 -12.12 37.61
N GLY A 311 -33.94 -13.18 38.42
CA GLY A 311 -35.01 -13.74 39.26
C GLY A 311 -35.86 -14.83 38.60
N LEU A 312 -35.66 -15.13 37.31
CA LEU A 312 -36.33 -16.22 36.59
C LEU A 312 -35.65 -17.55 36.92
N THR A 313 -36.21 -18.29 37.88
CA THR A 313 -35.59 -19.51 38.40
C THR A 313 -35.65 -20.64 37.38
N GLY A 314 -34.49 -21.18 36.99
CA GLY A 314 -34.38 -22.34 36.10
C GLY A 314 -34.21 -22.01 34.61
N VAL A 315 -34.06 -20.72 34.25
CA VAL A 315 -33.66 -20.31 32.89
C VAL A 315 -32.23 -20.77 32.59
N THR A 316 -31.99 -21.21 31.36
CA THR A 316 -30.67 -21.59 30.84
C THR A 316 -30.44 -20.98 29.47
N ILE A 317 -29.18 -20.97 29.03
CA ILE A 317 -28.78 -20.73 27.64
C ILE A 317 -28.12 -22.04 27.17
N ASP A 318 -28.49 -22.55 26.00
CA ASP A 318 -27.86 -23.75 25.44
C ASP A 318 -26.59 -23.43 24.63
N SER A 319 -26.03 -24.42 23.93
CA SER A 319 -24.79 -24.28 23.17
C SER A 319 -24.93 -23.40 21.94
N ASP A 320 -26.15 -23.22 21.46
CA ASP A 320 -26.47 -22.56 20.19
C ASP A 320 -27.06 -21.18 20.48
N GLY A 321 -26.70 -20.58 21.62
CA GLY A 321 -27.16 -19.25 22.06
C GLY A 321 -28.63 -19.14 22.47
N ASN A 322 -29.43 -20.22 22.47
CA ASN A 322 -30.86 -20.10 22.72
C ASN A 322 -31.21 -19.98 24.22
N VAL A 323 -32.03 -18.98 24.56
CA VAL A 323 -32.53 -18.75 25.93
C VAL A 323 -33.76 -19.62 26.21
N ILE A 324 -33.66 -20.51 27.19
CA ILE A 324 -34.69 -21.50 27.52
C ILE A 324 -35.41 -21.13 28.83
N VAL A 325 -36.70 -20.83 28.76
CA VAL A 325 -37.58 -20.55 29.91
C VAL A 325 -38.25 -21.84 30.40
N PRO A 326 -38.13 -22.20 31.68
CA PRO A 326 -38.71 -23.44 32.21
C PRO A 326 -40.23 -23.37 32.40
N ALA A 327 -40.89 -24.52 32.35
CA ALA A 327 -42.30 -24.67 32.75
C ALA A 327 -42.50 -24.33 34.24
N GLY A 328 -43.58 -23.63 34.57
CA GLY A 328 -43.88 -23.12 35.91
C GLY A 328 -43.21 -21.78 36.25
N ALA A 329 -42.65 -21.08 35.26
CA ALA A 329 -42.16 -19.72 35.41
C ALA A 329 -43.29 -18.77 35.82
N THR A 330 -43.06 -17.92 36.83
CA THR A 330 -44.04 -16.93 37.26
C THR A 330 -44.23 -15.84 36.21
N ALA A 331 -45.46 -15.37 36.01
CA ALA A 331 -45.71 -14.25 35.11
C ALA A 331 -44.96 -12.98 35.55
N GLY A 332 -44.31 -12.30 34.60
CA GLY A 332 -43.47 -11.13 34.83
C GLY A 332 -42.50 -10.84 33.70
N THR A 333 -41.87 -9.66 33.74
CA THR A 333 -40.74 -9.30 32.85
C THR A 333 -39.44 -9.48 33.62
N TYR A 334 -38.46 -10.14 32.99
CA TYR A 334 -37.17 -10.48 33.55
C TYR A 334 -36.05 -9.86 32.71
N THR A 335 -35.00 -9.38 33.38
CA THR A 335 -33.77 -8.91 32.74
C THR A 335 -32.61 -9.79 33.21
N LEU A 336 -32.05 -10.57 32.30
CA LEU A 336 -30.92 -11.47 32.51
C LEU A 336 -29.61 -10.76 32.09
N THR A 337 -28.46 -11.25 32.54
CA THR A 337 -27.15 -10.82 32.01
C THR A 337 -26.30 -12.03 31.69
N TYR A 338 -25.57 -11.97 30.57
CA TYR A 338 -24.65 -13.02 30.12
C TYR A 338 -23.29 -12.43 29.74
N THR A 339 -22.28 -13.30 29.69
CA THR A 339 -20.92 -13.01 29.23
C THR A 339 -20.60 -13.98 28.10
N ILE A 340 -20.08 -13.45 26.99
CA ILE A 340 -19.40 -14.24 25.95
C ILE A 340 -17.90 -14.04 26.10
N CYS A 341 -17.15 -15.13 25.97
CA CYS A 341 -15.69 -15.13 25.98
C CYS A 341 -15.18 -15.94 24.78
N GLU A 342 -14.19 -15.41 24.07
CA GLU A 342 -13.52 -16.12 22.99
C GLU A 342 -12.81 -17.40 23.51
N ILE A 343 -12.95 -18.52 22.80
CA ILE A 343 -12.30 -19.79 23.17
C ILE A 343 -10.78 -19.70 23.03
N ALA A 344 -10.29 -19.09 21.94
CA ALA A 344 -8.86 -18.99 21.66
C ALA A 344 -8.16 -18.04 22.65
N VAL A 345 -8.85 -16.97 23.06
CA VAL A 345 -8.37 -16.00 24.06
C VAL A 345 -9.39 -15.82 25.19
N PRO A 346 -9.40 -16.68 26.22
CA PRO A 346 -10.42 -16.67 27.28
C PRO A 346 -10.47 -15.41 28.17
N THR A 347 -9.57 -14.45 27.95
CA THR A 347 -9.58 -13.13 28.58
C THR A 347 -10.28 -12.06 27.74
N ASN A 348 -10.51 -12.32 26.45
CA ASN A 348 -11.32 -11.49 25.57
C ASN A 348 -12.80 -11.84 25.79
N CYS A 349 -13.46 -11.06 26.64
CA CYS A 349 -14.84 -11.29 27.06
C CYS A 349 -15.61 -9.98 27.10
N ASP A 350 -16.90 -10.03 26.79
CA ASP A 350 -17.83 -8.92 26.95
C ASP A 350 -19.19 -9.39 27.48
N THR A 351 -19.94 -8.45 28.08
CA THR A 351 -21.18 -8.75 28.80
C THR A 351 -22.36 -7.95 28.28
N ALA A 352 -23.51 -8.62 28.10
CA ALA A 352 -24.75 -8.01 27.64
C ALA A 352 -25.97 -8.45 28.47
N THR A 353 -27.13 -7.86 28.17
CA THR A 353 -28.39 -8.07 28.89
C THR A 353 -29.50 -8.60 27.98
N ILE A 354 -30.38 -9.45 28.53
CA ILE A 354 -31.49 -10.08 27.83
C ILE A 354 -32.82 -9.68 28.50
N ILE A 355 -33.84 -9.31 27.74
CA ILE A 355 -35.21 -9.04 28.26
C ILE A 355 -36.19 -10.15 27.83
N VAL A 356 -36.90 -10.76 28.80
CA VAL A 356 -37.89 -11.84 28.58
C VAL A 356 -39.21 -11.55 29.32
N VAL A 357 -40.37 -11.85 28.71
CA VAL A 357 -41.72 -11.67 29.31
C VAL A 357 -42.46 -13.01 29.46
N VAL A 358 -43.08 -13.24 30.63
CA VAL A 358 -43.89 -14.43 30.97
C VAL A 358 -45.33 -14.01 31.38
N GLU A 359 -46.38 -14.68 30.91
CA GLU A 359 -47.82 -14.30 31.13
C GLU A 359 -48.69 -15.34 31.90
N ASP A 360 -49.86 -14.93 32.46
CA ASP A 360 -50.85 -15.69 33.27
C ASP A 360 -52.27 -15.81 32.59
N PRO A 361 -53.10 -16.87 32.82
CA PRO A 361 -54.44 -17.05 32.20
C PRO A 361 -55.70 -16.55 33.00
N ILE A 362 -56.85 -16.31 32.32
CA ILE A 362 -58.17 -15.79 32.85
C ILE A 362 -59.21 -16.92 33.17
N LEU A 363 -60.11 -16.74 34.16
CA LEU A 363 -61.07 -17.75 34.72
C LEU A 363 -62.60 -17.45 34.46
N VAL A 364 -63.43 -18.39 33.92
CA VAL A 364 -64.89 -18.29 33.55
C VAL A 364 -65.66 -19.62 33.80
N ILE A 365 -66.92 -19.61 34.32
CA ILE A 365 -67.85 -20.79 34.29
C ILE A 365 -68.60 -20.85 32.95
N ASP A 366 -68.66 -22.04 32.35
CA ASP A 366 -69.40 -22.36 31.11
C ASP A 366 -70.33 -23.55 31.38
N ALA A 367 -71.65 -23.31 31.44
CA ALA A 367 -72.65 -24.35 31.62
C ALA A 367 -73.20 -24.78 30.25
N VAL A 368 -72.99 -26.04 29.90
CA VAL A 368 -73.22 -26.63 28.60
C VAL A 368 -74.55 -27.41 28.61
N ASN A 369 -75.27 -27.40 27.49
CA ASN A 369 -76.53 -28.15 27.39
C ASN A 369 -76.30 -29.67 27.43
N ASP A 370 -77.14 -30.37 28.17
CA ASP A 370 -77.10 -31.82 28.34
C ASP A 370 -78.15 -32.52 27.49
N ASP A 371 -77.76 -33.59 26.81
CA ASP A 371 -78.66 -34.39 26.00
C ASP A 371 -78.56 -35.88 26.37
N PHE A 372 -79.55 -36.35 27.14
CA PHE A 372 -79.72 -37.75 27.52
C PHE A 372 -80.68 -38.50 26.58
N SER A 373 -80.91 -37.99 25.36
CA SER A 373 -81.71 -38.71 24.35
C SER A 373 -81.06 -40.00 23.88
N GLY A 374 -79.72 -40.10 23.98
CA GLY A 374 -78.94 -41.26 23.54
C GLY A 374 -79.07 -42.52 24.40
N THR A 375 -79.60 -42.41 25.62
CA THR A 375 -79.90 -43.57 26.48
C THR A 375 -81.39 -43.56 26.84
N PRO A 376 -82.28 -43.99 25.93
CA PRO A 376 -83.71 -43.96 26.15
C PRO A 376 -84.07 -44.73 27.42
N ILE A 377 -84.67 -44.04 28.38
CA ILE A 377 -85.09 -44.69 29.61
C ILE A 377 -86.31 -45.53 29.33
N ASN A 378 -86.27 -46.81 29.68
CA ASN A 378 -87.43 -47.67 29.49
C ASN A 378 -88.62 -47.12 30.29
N GLY A 379 -89.64 -46.61 29.59
CA GLY A 379 -90.80 -45.96 30.20
C GLY A 379 -91.62 -46.89 31.09
N THR A 380 -91.50 -48.20 30.89
CA THR A 380 -92.16 -49.20 31.72
C THR A 380 -91.48 -49.39 33.08
N THR A 381 -90.17 -49.16 33.20
CA THR A 381 -89.41 -49.36 34.44
C THR A 381 -88.92 -48.07 35.10
N GLY A 382 -88.77 -46.95 34.39
CA GLY A 382 -88.16 -45.70 34.89
C GLY A 382 -86.65 -45.84 35.15
N GLY A 383 -85.96 -44.76 35.55
CA GLY A 383 -84.50 -44.79 35.74
C GLY A 383 -83.81 -43.42 35.90
N VAL A 384 -82.49 -43.43 36.01
CA VAL A 384 -81.63 -42.24 35.98
C VAL A 384 -81.29 -41.93 34.52
N ALA A 385 -81.52 -40.70 34.06
CA ALA A 385 -81.24 -40.29 32.69
C ALA A 385 -79.75 -39.94 32.47
N GLY A 386 -79.12 -39.28 33.44
CA GLY A 386 -77.70 -38.93 33.39
C GLY A 386 -77.36 -37.79 34.33
N ASP A 387 -76.06 -37.48 34.44
CA ASP A 387 -75.50 -36.42 35.27
C ASP A 387 -75.21 -35.19 34.41
N ILE A 388 -75.69 -34.02 34.82
CA ILE A 388 -75.61 -32.77 34.06
C ILE A 388 -74.32 -31.99 34.27
N THR A 389 -73.51 -32.32 35.28
CA THR A 389 -72.31 -31.50 35.60
C THR A 389 -71.05 -31.95 34.87
N LEU A 390 -71.12 -33.04 34.11
CA LEU A 390 -69.93 -33.70 33.53
C LEU A 390 -69.26 -32.93 32.39
N ASN A 391 -70.04 -32.12 31.67
CA ASN A 391 -69.59 -31.34 30.50
C ASN A 391 -69.46 -29.83 30.81
N ASP A 392 -69.88 -29.40 32.00
CA ASP A 392 -69.74 -28.03 32.46
C ASP A 392 -68.31 -27.78 32.92
N THR A 393 -67.79 -26.58 32.65
CA THR A 393 -66.43 -26.23 33.05
C THR A 393 -66.34 -24.97 33.91
N LEU A 394 -65.41 -24.98 34.86
CA LEU A 394 -64.91 -23.81 35.56
C LEU A 394 -63.47 -23.63 35.10
N ASN A 395 -63.24 -22.63 34.25
CA ASN A 395 -61.93 -22.26 33.68
C ASN A 395 -61.39 -23.29 32.68
N GLY A 396 -62.29 -23.86 31.87
CA GLY A 396 -61.95 -24.90 30.89
C GLY A 396 -61.65 -26.28 31.51
N VAL A 397 -61.75 -26.41 32.83
CA VAL A 397 -61.64 -27.68 33.56
C VAL A 397 -63.03 -28.10 34.04
N PRO A 398 -63.40 -29.39 33.97
CA PRO A 398 -64.69 -29.87 34.44
C PRO A 398 -65.01 -29.42 35.87
N VAL A 399 -66.24 -28.98 36.10
CA VAL A 399 -66.69 -28.58 37.44
C VAL A 399 -66.71 -29.77 38.40
N LEU A 400 -66.38 -29.55 39.67
CA LEU A 400 -66.62 -30.52 40.74
C LEU A 400 -67.90 -30.15 41.48
N ASP A 401 -68.77 -31.13 41.76
CA ASP A 401 -70.06 -30.91 42.46
C ASP A 401 -69.91 -30.21 43.82
N THR A 402 -68.74 -30.30 44.46
CA THR A 402 -68.44 -29.61 45.73
C THR A 402 -68.12 -28.13 45.59
N GLU A 403 -67.92 -27.65 44.37
CA GLU A 403 -67.50 -26.28 44.03
C GLU A 403 -68.64 -25.46 43.43
N ILE A 404 -69.79 -26.08 43.20
CA ILE A 404 -70.93 -25.48 42.51
C ILE A 404 -72.25 -25.68 43.27
N THR A 405 -73.25 -24.86 42.95
CA THR A 405 -74.65 -25.08 43.35
C THR A 405 -75.54 -25.22 42.13
N ILE A 406 -76.38 -26.25 42.12
CA ILE A 406 -77.30 -26.59 41.01
C ILE A 406 -78.74 -26.25 41.38
N THR A 407 -79.47 -25.61 40.47
CA THR A 407 -80.91 -25.35 40.61
C THR A 407 -81.68 -25.73 39.35
N LEU A 408 -82.71 -26.58 39.49
CA LEU A 408 -83.64 -26.90 38.40
C LEU A 408 -84.69 -25.78 38.27
N ASP A 409 -84.69 -25.11 37.11
CA ASP A 409 -85.51 -23.94 36.86
C ASP A 409 -86.85 -24.27 36.18
N ASN A 410 -86.89 -25.30 35.32
CA ASN A 410 -88.10 -25.75 34.62
C ASN A 410 -88.07 -27.25 34.29
N ASN A 411 -89.19 -27.98 34.44
CA ASN A 411 -89.25 -29.43 34.32
C ASN A 411 -89.78 -29.99 32.98
N GLY A 412 -90.00 -29.16 31.97
CA GLY A 412 -90.31 -29.62 30.60
C GLY A 412 -91.62 -30.39 30.41
N GLY A 413 -92.50 -30.46 31.42
CA GLY A 413 -93.72 -31.28 31.40
C GLY A 413 -93.54 -32.74 31.86
N LEU A 414 -92.29 -33.17 32.15
CA LEU A 414 -92.00 -34.48 32.73
C LEU A 414 -92.32 -34.47 34.23
N THR A 415 -93.54 -34.88 34.59
CA THR A 415 -94.07 -34.69 35.94
C THR A 415 -93.36 -35.61 36.95
N GLY A 416 -92.67 -35.01 37.93
CA GLY A 416 -92.00 -35.73 39.02
C GLY A 416 -90.50 -35.93 38.84
N VAL A 417 -89.91 -35.38 37.77
CA VAL A 417 -88.45 -35.33 37.56
C VAL A 417 -87.76 -34.45 38.60
N THR A 418 -86.57 -34.85 39.04
CA THR A 418 -85.72 -34.12 40.00
C THR A 418 -84.26 -34.22 39.58
N ILE A 419 -83.44 -33.25 40.00
CA ILE A 419 -81.97 -33.31 39.97
C ILE A 419 -81.48 -33.47 41.40
N ASP A 420 -80.59 -34.42 41.66
CA ASP A 420 -80.00 -34.61 43.00
C ASP A 420 -78.71 -33.78 43.21
N SER A 421 -78.04 -33.97 44.35
CA SER A 421 -76.85 -33.19 44.72
C SER A 421 -75.62 -33.51 43.90
N ASP A 422 -75.66 -34.63 43.18
CA ASP A 422 -74.56 -35.18 42.41
C ASP A 422 -74.90 -35.01 40.90
N GLY A 423 -75.69 -33.99 40.56
CA GLY A 423 -76.08 -33.64 39.19
C GLY A 423 -77.00 -34.62 38.46
N ASN A 424 -77.45 -35.72 39.06
CA ASN A 424 -78.20 -36.75 38.34
C ASN A 424 -79.68 -36.40 38.13
N VAL A 425 -80.16 -36.56 36.89
CA VAL A 425 -81.56 -36.38 36.47
C VAL A 425 -82.34 -37.67 36.63
N ILE A 426 -83.38 -37.66 37.48
CA ILE A 426 -84.13 -38.86 37.86
C ILE A 426 -85.52 -38.91 37.18
N VAL A 427 -85.76 -39.91 36.33
CA VAL A 427 -87.02 -40.13 35.60
C VAL A 427 -87.90 -41.18 36.31
N PRO A 428 -89.15 -40.85 36.69
CA PRO A 428 -90.03 -41.77 37.39
C PRO A 428 -90.58 -42.90 36.49
N ALA A 429 -90.87 -44.06 37.09
CA ALA A 429 -91.50 -45.20 36.41
C ALA A 429 -92.94 -44.91 35.94
N GLY A 430 -93.34 -45.50 34.81
CA GLY A 430 -94.65 -45.25 34.18
C GLY A 430 -94.68 -43.97 33.33
N SER A 431 -93.51 -43.49 32.93
CA SER A 431 -93.36 -42.34 32.02
C SER A 431 -93.74 -42.76 30.60
N THR A 432 -94.42 -41.88 29.88
CA THR A 432 -94.82 -42.13 28.49
C THR A 432 -93.63 -41.97 27.55
N ALA A 433 -93.54 -42.85 26.54
CA ALA A 433 -92.54 -42.72 25.48
C ALA A 433 -92.63 -41.35 24.79
N GLY A 434 -91.48 -40.70 24.64
CA GLY A 434 -91.37 -39.34 24.12
C GLY A 434 -90.14 -38.59 24.63
N THR A 435 -89.94 -37.38 24.10
CA THR A 435 -88.80 -36.50 24.39
C THR A 435 -89.22 -35.30 25.24
N TYR A 436 -88.45 -34.94 26.26
CA TYR A 436 -88.71 -33.85 27.21
C TYR A 436 -87.50 -32.90 27.31
N THR A 437 -87.73 -31.59 27.49
CA THR A 437 -86.65 -30.58 27.62
C THR A 437 -86.79 -29.77 28.93
N LEU A 438 -85.77 -29.83 29.80
CA LEU A 438 -85.68 -29.15 31.10
C LEU A 438 -84.64 -28.00 31.05
N THR A 439 -84.62 -27.11 32.05
CA THR A 439 -83.59 -26.05 32.16
C THR A 439 -83.06 -25.92 33.58
N TYR A 440 -81.75 -25.68 33.75
CA TYR A 440 -81.07 -25.55 35.05
C TYR A 440 -80.02 -24.42 35.05
N THR A 441 -79.61 -24.00 36.25
CA THR A 441 -78.56 -23.00 36.51
C THR A 441 -77.49 -23.58 37.42
N ILE A 442 -76.21 -23.32 37.10
CA ILE A 442 -75.05 -23.58 37.97
C ILE A 442 -74.38 -22.28 38.38
N CYS A 443 -74.01 -22.19 39.65
CA CYS A 443 -73.23 -21.08 40.22
C CYS A 443 -72.02 -21.59 41.00
N GLU A 444 -70.89 -20.89 40.91
CA GLU A 444 -69.70 -21.16 41.72
C GLU A 444 -69.99 -20.91 43.22
N ILE A 445 -69.61 -21.85 44.09
CA ILE A 445 -69.73 -21.69 45.54
C ILE A 445 -68.79 -20.59 46.06
N ALA A 446 -67.56 -20.52 45.54
CA ALA A 446 -66.55 -19.56 45.99
C ALA A 446 -66.81 -18.13 45.48
N ASN A 447 -67.48 -17.99 44.33
CA ASN A 447 -67.96 -16.71 43.80
C ASN A 447 -69.40 -16.84 43.28
N PRO A 448 -70.43 -16.66 44.13
CA PRO A 448 -71.84 -16.87 43.77
C PRO A 448 -72.42 -15.89 42.73
N THR A 449 -71.59 -15.01 42.16
CA THR A 449 -71.95 -14.14 41.03
C THR A 449 -71.42 -14.66 39.69
N ASN A 450 -70.55 -15.68 39.72
CA ASN A 450 -70.08 -16.44 38.57
C ASN A 450 -71.05 -17.62 38.36
N CYS A 451 -71.99 -17.47 37.44
CA CYS A 451 -73.05 -18.45 37.17
C CYS A 451 -73.34 -18.51 35.68
N ASP A 452 -73.79 -19.67 35.22
CA ASP A 452 -74.28 -19.86 33.85
C ASP A 452 -75.48 -20.83 33.81
N THR A 453 -76.24 -20.83 32.71
CA THR A 453 -77.52 -21.56 32.58
C THR A 453 -77.58 -22.43 31.33
N ALA A 454 -78.09 -23.65 31.47
CA ALA A 454 -78.16 -24.63 30.39
C ALA A 454 -79.50 -25.41 30.37
N THR A 455 -79.67 -26.26 29.35
CA THR A 455 -80.87 -27.07 29.08
C THR A 455 -80.57 -28.56 29.06
N ILE A 456 -81.57 -29.40 29.39
CA ILE A 456 -81.45 -30.87 29.45
C ILE A 456 -82.49 -31.51 28.52
N ILE A 457 -82.12 -32.51 27.71
CA ILE A 457 -83.05 -33.32 26.89
C ILE A 457 -83.11 -34.77 27.42
N VAL A 458 -84.30 -35.38 27.50
CA VAL A 458 -84.50 -36.78 27.99
C VAL A 458 -85.49 -37.55 27.11
N VAL A 459 -85.19 -38.81 26.73
CA VAL A 459 -86.01 -39.69 25.86
C VAL A 459 -86.42 -41.03 26.54
N VAL A 460 -87.53 -41.62 26.10
CA VAL A 460 -88.12 -42.89 26.61
C VAL A 460 -88.57 -43.82 25.42
N GLY A 461 -88.03 -45.08 25.21
CA GLY A 461 -88.02 -45.89 23.91
C GLY A 461 -88.71 -47.31 23.74
N ASP A 462 -88.50 -48.01 22.56
CA ASP A 462 -89.15 -49.23 21.89
C ASP A 462 -88.22 -50.50 21.59
N CYS A 463 -88.55 -51.54 20.74
CA CYS A 463 -87.93 -52.92 20.74
C CYS A 463 -86.55 -53.16 20.08
N LEU A 464 -86.24 -52.51 18.94
CA LEU A 464 -84.88 -52.54 18.39
C LEU A 464 -83.90 -51.82 19.32
N ASP A 465 -84.43 -51.03 20.26
CA ASP A 465 -83.68 -50.38 21.34
C ASP A 465 -83.25 -51.37 22.44
N PHE A 466 -83.50 -52.68 22.25
CA PHE A 466 -83.09 -53.74 23.18
C PHE A 466 -82.08 -54.71 22.56
N PRO A 467 -80.82 -54.67 22.99
CA PRO A 467 -79.71 -55.31 22.31
C PRO A 467 -79.76 -56.86 22.25
N THR A 468 -80.13 -57.58 23.31
CA THR A 468 -79.84 -59.04 23.42
C THR A 468 -80.62 -60.01 22.50
N ASN A 469 -81.35 -59.54 21.49
CA ASN A 469 -82.14 -60.37 20.56
C ASN A 469 -81.36 -60.63 19.27
N ASP A 470 -81.62 -61.67 18.47
CA ASP A 470 -81.04 -61.92 17.12
C ASP A 470 -82.19 -61.84 16.11
N CYS A 471 -82.17 -60.85 15.23
CA CYS A 471 -83.29 -60.53 14.35
C CYS A 471 -83.19 -61.13 12.94
N ASP A 472 -82.02 -61.54 12.46
CA ASP A 472 -81.78 -61.91 11.06
C ASP A 472 -81.31 -63.37 10.81
N GLY A 473 -80.79 -64.05 11.84
CA GLY A 473 -80.43 -65.47 11.81
C GLY A 473 -79.06 -65.82 11.23
N ASP A 474 -78.14 -64.86 11.21
CA ASP A 474 -76.70 -65.05 10.95
C ASP A 474 -75.97 -65.77 12.11
N GLY A 475 -76.60 -65.84 13.30
CA GLY A 475 -76.05 -66.45 14.51
C GLY A 475 -75.45 -65.46 15.52
N VAL A 476 -75.65 -64.16 15.33
CA VAL A 476 -75.21 -63.04 16.17
C VAL A 476 -76.46 -62.31 16.70
N THR A 477 -76.43 -61.78 17.93
CA THR A 477 -77.55 -60.98 18.45
C THR A 477 -77.45 -59.54 17.94
N ASN A 478 -78.54 -58.81 17.74
CA ASN A 478 -78.60 -57.37 17.48
C ASN A 478 -77.64 -56.55 18.34
N GLU A 479 -77.43 -56.90 19.62
CA GLU A 479 -76.42 -56.25 20.46
C GLU A 479 -75.05 -56.46 19.88
N GLN A 480 -74.76 -57.71 19.58
CA GLN A 480 -73.49 -58.16 19.10
C GLN A 480 -73.27 -57.72 17.65
N GLU A 481 -74.28 -57.72 16.78
CA GLU A 481 -74.24 -57.16 15.42
C GLU A 481 -74.08 -55.63 15.46
N ILE A 482 -74.84 -54.92 16.30
CA ILE A 482 -74.62 -53.48 16.53
C ILE A 482 -73.23 -53.22 17.13
N ILE A 483 -72.72 -54.09 18.02
CA ILE A 483 -71.36 -54.01 18.58
C ILE A 483 -70.31 -54.25 17.50
N ASP A 484 -70.56 -55.22 16.63
CA ASP A 484 -69.68 -55.60 15.53
C ASP A 484 -69.81 -54.64 14.34
N GLY A 485 -70.79 -53.73 14.39
CA GLY A 485 -71.08 -52.72 13.38
C GLY A 485 -71.87 -53.24 12.18
N THR A 486 -72.43 -54.44 12.28
CA THR A 486 -73.13 -55.12 11.20
C THR A 486 -74.66 -54.94 11.31
N ASP A 487 -75.40 -54.92 10.20
CA ASP A 487 -76.86 -54.72 10.21
C ASP A 487 -77.56 -55.94 10.81
N PRO A 488 -78.32 -55.78 11.91
CA PRO A 488 -79.13 -56.83 12.52
C PRO A 488 -80.30 -57.38 11.68
N ASN A 489 -80.27 -57.13 10.36
CA ASN A 489 -81.21 -57.57 9.34
C ASN A 489 -80.53 -58.14 8.08
N ASP A 490 -79.19 -58.08 7.95
CA ASP A 490 -78.44 -58.54 6.77
C ASP A 490 -77.51 -59.73 7.08
N PRO A 491 -77.83 -60.94 6.58
CA PRO A 491 -77.10 -62.15 6.93
C PRO A 491 -75.66 -62.25 6.36
N CYS A 492 -75.26 -61.39 5.42
CA CYS A 492 -73.85 -61.33 4.98
C CYS A 492 -73.03 -60.29 5.77
N GLU A 493 -73.67 -59.47 6.60
CA GLU A 493 -73.02 -58.47 7.45
C GLU A 493 -72.94 -59.04 8.88
N TYR A 494 -71.82 -59.69 9.21
CA TYR A 494 -71.59 -60.23 10.54
C TYR A 494 -70.10 -60.21 10.86
N LEU A 495 -69.70 -60.38 12.12
CA LEU A 495 -68.28 -60.61 12.45
C LEU A 495 -68.04 -62.10 12.70
N VAL A 496 -67.13 -62.71 11.95
CA VAL A 496 -66.82 -64.15 12.02
C VAL A 496 -66.53 -64.62 13.45
N THR A 497 -65.83 -63.81 14.25
CA THR A 497 -65.48 -64.15 15.64
C THR A 497 -66.66 -64.13 16.61
N SER A 498 -67.75 -63.43 16.26
CA SER A 498 -68.94 -63.23 17.10
C SER A 498 -70.08 -64.20 16.78
N GLN A 499 -69.96 -64.93 15.67
CA GLN A 499 -70.88 -65.96 15.23
C GLN A 499 -70.86 -67.19 16.16
N THR A 500 -71.43 -67.03 17.34
CA THR A 500 -71.43 -68.02 18.42
C THR A 500 -72.77 -68.75 18.55
N GLY A 501 -73.80 -68.24 17.89
CA GLY A 501 -75.11 -68.86 17.73
C GLY A 501 -75.14 -69.93 16.62
N THR A 502 -76.31 -70.50 16.38
CA THR A 502 -76.50 -71.45 15.29
C THR A 502 -76.93 -70.71 14.02
N THR A 503 -76.11 -70.76 12.98
CA THR A 503 -76.41 -70.15 11.68
C THR A 503 -77.60 -70.82 11.00
N SER A 504 -78.36 -70.04 10.23
CA SER A 504 -79.51 -70.53 9.48
C SER A 504 -79.11 -71.32 8.21
N ALA A 505 -79.99 -72.18 7.72
CA ALA A 505 -79.75 -72.93 6.47
C ALA A 505 -79.74 -72.03 5.22
N THR A 506 -80.25 -70.80 5.34
CA THR A 506 -80.24 -69.76 4.30
C THR A 506 -78.88 -69.07 4.19
N TRP A 507 -78.16 -68.91 5.30
CA TRP A 507 -76.83 -68.32 5.33
C TRP A 507 -75.76 -69.21 4.64
N ASN A 508 -75.75 -70.52 4.91
CA ASN A 508 -74.72 -71.46 4.40
C ASN A 508 -74.65 -71.65 2.86
N ALA A 509 -75.60 -71.12 2.10
CA ALA A 509 -75.68 -71.27 0.64
C ALA A 509 -75.38 -69.96 -0.11
N LEU A 510 -75.04 -68.90 0.62
CA LEU A 510 -74.53 -67.65 0.09
C LEU A 510 -73.03 -67.77 -0.20
N ASP A 511 -72.53 -66.80 -0.93
CA ASP A 511 -71.13 -66.52 -1.25
C ASP A 511 -71.04 -65.00 -1.01
N CYS A 512 -70.60 -64.64 0.20
CA CYS A 512 -70.76 -63.27 0.69
C CYS A 512 -69.63 -62.35 0.23
N ASP A 513 -68.41 -62.85 0.00
CA ASP A 513 -67.25 -62.08 -0.47
C ASP A 513 -67.03 -62.14 -1.98
N GLY A 514 -67.60 -63.13 -2.68
CA GLY A 514 -67.62 -63.18 -4.14
C GLY A 514 -66.33 -63.65 -4.78
N ASP A 515 -65.48 -64.31 -4.00
CA ASP A 515 -64.25 -64.94 -4.48
C ASP A 515 -64.51 -66.17 -5.37
N GLY A 516 -65.77 -66.64 -5.42
CA GLY A 516 -66.20 -67.80 -6.20
C GLY A 516 -66.54 -69.02 -5.34
N THR A 517 -66.28 -68.97 -4.03
CA THR A 517 -66.45 -70.07 -3.08
C THR A 517 -67.62 -69.84 -2.11
N PRO A 518 -68.64 -70.75 -2.02
CA PRO A 518 -69.76 -70.54 -1.09
C PRO A 518 -69.39 -70.67 0.40
N ASN A 519 -69.99 -69.84 1.28
CA ASN A 519 -69.71 -69.70 2.72
C ASN A 519 -69.58 -71.03 3.50
N GLY A 520 -70.31 -72.07 3.10
CA GLY A 520 -70.27 -73.38 3.77
C GLY A 520 -69.03 -74.22 3.48
N THR A 521 -68.26 -73.86 2.45
CA THR A 521 -67.04 -74.53 1.98
C THR A 521 -65.81 -73.63 1.91
N ASP A 522 -66.05 -72.33 2.03
CA ASP A 522 -65.09 -71.25 2.00
C ASP A 522 -64.13 -71.25 3.21
N PRO A 523 -62.80 -71.18 2.99
CA PRO A 523 -61.81 -71.01 4.04
C PRO A 523 -62.00 -69.74 4.89
N ASP A 524 -62.45 -68.63 4.31
CA ASP A 524 -62.77 -67.37 4.97
C ASP A 524 -63.90 -66.59 4.26
N PRO A 525 -65.18 -66.85 4.60
CA PRO A 525 -66.38 -66.31 3.91
C PRO A 525 -66.62 -64.79 3.91
N GLN A 526 -65.61 -64.01 4.29
CA GLN A 526 -65.63 -62.54 4.27
C GLN A 526 -64.36 -61.95 3.65
N ASP A 527 -63.38 -62.77 3.28
CA ASP A 527 -62.10 -62.30 2.75
C ASP A 527 -62.01 -62.63 1.26
N PRO A 528 -62.32 -61.66 0.38
CA PRO A 528 -62.33 -61.88 -1.07
C PRO A 528 -60.95 -62.20 -1.67
N CYS A 529 -59.87 -62.07 -0.91
CA CYS A 529 -58.51 -62.38 -1.35
C CYS A 529 -58.07 -63.82 -0.98
N THR A 530 -58.92 -64.59 -0.28
CA THR A 530 -58.60 -65.91 0.24
C THR A 530 -59.49 -67.03 -0.35
N ASP A 531 -59.27 -67.38 -1.62
CA ASP A 531 -60.02 -68.44 -2.33
C ASP A 531 -59.34 -69.84 -2.32
N ASP A 532 -60.02 -70.86 -2.86
CA ASP A 532 -59.52 -72.20 -3.18
C ASP A 532 -58.40 -72.24 -4.26
N GLY A 533 -58.16 -71.11 -4.93
CA GLY A 533 -57.05 -70.88 -5.86
C GLY A 533 -57.40 -71.14 -7.32
N THR A 534 -58.69 -71.12 -7.66
CA THR A 534 -59.19 -71.38 -9.02
C THR A 534 -59.27 -70.10 -9.84
N ALA A 535 -58.13 -69.55 -10.25
CA ALA A 535 -58.07 -68.29 -11.00
C ALA A 535 -59.12 -68.15 -12.14
N GLY A 536 -59.92 -67.08 -12.08
CA GLY A 536 -60.89 -66.66 -13.10
C GLY A 536 -62.35 -67.08 -12.86
N ASP A 537 -62.69 -67.61 -11.69
CA ASP A 537 -64.08 -67.85 -11.27
C ASP A 537 -64.62 -66.87 -10.22
N GLU A 538 -63.82 -65.86 -9.86
CA GLU A 538 -64.20 -64.71 -9.03
C GLU A 538 -65.36 -63.94 -9.71
N ASP A 539 -66.27 -63.33 -8.93
CA ASP A 539 -67.38 -62.54 -9.47
C ASP A 539 -67.04 -61.04 -9.48
N PRO A 540 -66.71 -60.43 -10.65
CA PRO A 540 -66.36 -59.01 -10.72
C PRO A 540 -67.55 -58.07 -10.42
N ASN A 541 -68.76 -58.62 -10.21
CA ASN A 541 -69.94 -57.85 -9.82
C ASN A 541 -70.23 -57.93 -8.32
N ASN A 542 -69.48 -58.74 -7.54
CA ASN A 542 -69.58 -58.71 -6.08
C ASN A 542 -68.88 -57.45 -5.56
N PRO A 543 -69.57 -56.55 -4.84
CA PRO A 543 -68.96 -55.36 -4.27
C PRO A 543 -67.79 -55.65 -3.33
N VAL A 544 -67.83 -56.75 -2.57
CA VAL A 544 -66.80 -57.11 -1.60
C VAL A 544 -65.49 -57.44 -2.31
N TRP A 545 -65.53 -58.28 -3.36
CA TRP A 545 -64.36 -58.56 -4.19
C TRP A 545 -63.87 -57.34 -4.99
N ALA A 546 -64.79 -56.56 -5.57
CA ALA A 546 -64.44 -55.41 -6.39
C ALA A 546 -63.85 -54.22 -5.61
N ASP A 547 -64.23 -54.07 -4.33
CA ASP A 547 -63.73 -53.03 -3.43
C ASP A 547 -62.45 -53.44 -2.68
N ALA A 548 -62.05 -54.72 -2.73
CA ALA A 548 -60.82 -55.23 -2.14
C ALA A 548 -59.58 -54.88 -3.00
N ASP A 549 -58.42 -54.89 -2.37
CA ASP A 549 -57.08 -54.67 -2.96
C ASP A 549 -56.22 -55.85 -2.51
N CYS A 550 -56.11 -56.87 -3.37
CA CYS A 550 -55.57 -58.16 -2.97
C CYS A 550 -54.05 -58.28 -3.05
N ASP A 551 -53.37 -57.42 -3.81
CA ASP A 551 -51.90 -57.33 -3.82
C ASP A 551 -51.36 -56.15 -2.99
N GLY A 552 -52.23 -55.29 -2.50
CA GLY A 552 -51.92 -54.24 -1.55
C GLY A 552 -51.23 -53.06 -2.19
N ASP A 553 -51.49 -52.79 -3.47
CA ASP A 553 -50.89 -51.70 -4.24
C ASP A 553 -51.68 -50.38 -4.14
N GLY A 554 -52.84 -50.38 -3.48
CA GLY A 554 -53.72 -49.23 -3.30
C GLY A 554 -54.78 -49.05 -4.40
N VAL A 555 -54.82 -49.92 -5.40
CA VAL A 555 -55.85 -50.01 -6.43
C VAL A 555 -56.80 -51.16 -6.07
N THR A 556 -58.11 -50.96 -6.26
CA THR A 556 -59.05 -52.06 -6.00
C THR A 556 -59.08 -53.05 -7.16
N ASN A 557 -59.29 -54.33 -6.89
CA ASN A 557 -59.44 -55.38 -7.89
C ASN A 557 -60.44 -54.99 -9.01
N GLY A 558 -61.53 -54.33 -8.63
CA GLY A 558 -62.53 -53.84 -9.58
C GLY A 558 -62.02 -52.73 -10.50
N GLN A 559 -61.18 -51.83 -9.98
CA GLN A 559 -60.54 -50.77 -10.75
C GLN A 559 -59.43 -51.33 -11.65
N GLU A 560 -58.67 -52.31 -11.18
CA GLU A 560 -57.64 -52.98 -11.98
C GLU A 560 -58.21 -53.77 -13.16
N VAL A 561 -59.37 -54.42 -12.97
CA VAL A 561 -60.10 -55.05 -14.09
C VAL A 561 -60.54 -54.01 -15.14
N ILE A 562 -60.81 -52.77 -14.74
CA ILE A 562 -61.13 -51.66 -15.65
C ILE A 562 -59.89 -51.19 -16.40
N ASP A 563 -58.76 -51.06 -15.69
CA ASP A 563 -57.49 -50.57 -16.22
C ASP A 563 -56.74 -51.64 -17.03
N GLY A 564 -57.12 -52.91 -16.85
CA GLY A 564 -56.51 -54.06 -17.52
C GLY A 564 -55.24 -54.57 -16.83
N THR A 565 -55.02 -54.15 -15.60
CA THR A 565 -53.94 -54.56 -14.69
C THR A 565 -54.34 -55.82 -13.92
N ASN A 566 -53.40 -56.41 -13.17
CA ASN A 566 -53.56 -57.72 -12.55
C ASN A 566 -53.75 -57.61 -11.02
N PRO A 567 -54.95 -57.95 -10.46
CA PRO A 567 -55.29 -57.83 -9.03
C PRO A 567 -54.50 -58.64 -8.01
N LEU A 568 -53.39 -59.23 -8.43
CA LEU A 568 -52.53 -60.11 -7.65
C LEU A 568 -51.04 -59.80 -7.90
N ASP A 569 -50.71 -58.76 -8.64
CA ASP A 569 -49.34 -58.36 -8.98
C ASP A 569 -49.12 -56.86 -8.65
N PRO A 570 -48.49 -56.56 -7.49
CA PRO A 570 -48.44 -55.21 -6.93
C PRO A 570 -47.62 -54.20 -7.75
N CYS A 571 -46.93 -54.64 -8.81
CA CYS A 571 -46.19 -53.77 -9.72
C CYS A 571 -46.87 -53.63 -11.10
N ASP A 572 -48.00 -54.29 -11.33
CA ASP A 572 -48.81 -54.16 -12.54
C ASP A 572 -50.01 -53.28 -12.21
N LEU A 573 -49.82 -51.96 -12.21
CA LEU A 573 -50.86 -50.99 -11.83
C LEU A 573 -50.81 -49.70 -12.66
N GLU A 574 -51.89 -48.92 -12.60
CA GLU A 574 -51.92 -47.53 -13.05
C GLU A 574 -51.86 -46.62 -11.82
N VAL A 575 -50.73 -45.93 -11.59
CA VAL A 575 -50.50 -45.11 -10.37
C VAL A 575 -51.63 -44.09 -10.12
N GLY A 576 -52.20 -43.53 -11.19
CA GLY A 576 -53.32 -42.59 -11.10
C GLY A 576 -54.64 -43.19 -10.57
N SER A 577 -54.74 -44.52 -10.49
CA SER A 577 -55.90 -45.28 -10.01
C SER A 577 -55.77 -45.69 -8.54
N GLN A 578 -54.65 -45.41 -7.88
CA GLN A 578 -54.48 -45.65 -6.45
C GLN A 578 -55.45 -44.75 -5.65
N THR A 579 -56.41 -45.37 -4.99
CA THR A 579 -57.42 -44.67 -4.17
C THR A 579 -57.46 -45.16 -2.73
N LEU A 580 -56.79 -46.29 -2.45
CA LEU A 580 -56.59 -46.84 -1.12
C LEU A 580 -55.13 -46.66 -0.67
N PRO A 581 -54.85 -46.68 0.64
CA PRO A 581 -53.48 -46.65 1.15
C PRO A 581 -52.72 -47.94 0.77
N PRO A 582 -51.56 -47.85 0.10
CA PRO A 582 -50.75 -49.03 -0.25
C PRO A 582 -50.19 -49.75 0.98
N SER A 583 -49.94 -51.05 0.83
CA SER A 583 -49.42 -51.93 1.88
C SER A 583 -47.93 -51.68 2.18
N ASN A 584 -47.45 -52.17 3.32
CA ASN A 584 -46.02 -52.14 3.64
C ASN A 584 -45.18 -52.98 2.66
N ASP A 585 -45.75 -54.02 2.08
CA ASP A 585 -45.01 -54.88 1.15
C ASP A 585 -44.82 -54.16 -0.19
N TRP A 586 -45.85 -53.44 -0.66
CA TRP A 586 -45.74 -52.53 -1.81
C TRP A 586 -44.75 -51.39 -1.53
N ASN A 587 -44.85 -50.72 -0.37
CA ASN A 587 -43.95 -49.62 -0.02
C ASN A 587 -42.47 -50.01 0.04
N ASN A 588 -42.15 -51.28 0.30
CA ASN A 588 -40.77 -51.80 0.35
C ASN A 588 -40.32 -52.44 -0.98
N ALA A 589 -41.22 -52.57 -1.96
CA ALA A 589 -40.86 -53.01 -3.31
C ALA A 589 -40.16 -51.88 -4.07
N ASP A 590 -39.48 -52.27 -5.14
CA ASP A 590 -38.81 -51.40 -6.12
C ASP A 590 -39.32 -51.94 -7.48
N CYS A 591 -40.42 -51.34 -7.97
CA CYS A 591 -41.19 -51.90 -9.06
C CYS A 591 -40.58 -51.64 -10.44
N ASP A 592 -39.86 -50.53 -10.63
CA ASP A 592 -39.18 -50.21 -11.88
C ASP A 592 -37.68 -50.59 -11.89
N GLY A 593 -37.11 -50.89 -10.73
CA GLY A 593 -35.75 -51.39 -10.59
C GLY A 593 -34.70 -50.28 -10.65
N ASP A 594 -35.04 -49.05 -10.30
CA ASP A 594 -34.13 -47.90 -10.22
C ASP A 594 -33.28 -47.90 -8.93
N GLY A 595 -33.63 -48.71 -7.93
CA GLY A 595 -32.97 -48.81 -6.64
C GLY A 595 -33.56 -47.91 -5.53
N VAL A 596 -34.64 -47.19 -5.80
CA VAL A 596 -35.49 -46.50 -4.83
C VAL A 596 -36.71 -47.40 -4.55
N THR A 597 -37.20 -47.39 -3.32
CA THR A 597 -38.41 -48.16 -2.99
C THR A 597 -39.65 -47.33 -3.28
N ASN A 598 -40.75 -47.94 -3.73
CA ASN A 598 -42.00 -47.25 -4.04
C ASN A 598 -42.47 -46.29 -2.94
N GLY A 599 -42.32 -46.68 -1.66
CA GLY A 599 -42.69 -45.82 -0.52
C GLY A 599 -41.80 -44.59 -0.35
N GLN A 600 -40.53 -44.68 -0.72
CA GLN A 600 -39.59 -43.56 -0.74
C GLN A 600 -39.86 -42.64 -1.93
N GLU A 601 -40.22 -43.19 -3.08
CA GLU A 601 -40.62 -42.41 -4.26
C GLU A 601 -41.89 -41.60 -4.04
N ILE A 602 -42.88 -42.15 -3.33
CA ILE A 602 -44.05 -41.37 -2.90
C ILE A 602 -43.65 -40.18 -2.01
N ILE A 603 -42.66 -40.35 -1.13
CA ILE A 603 -42.14 -39.28 -0.27
C ILE A 603 -41.42 -38.22 -1.11
N ASP A 604 -40.64 -38.68 -2.08
CA ASP A 604 -39.81 -37.85 -2.96
C ASP A 604 -40.63 -37.19 -4.09
N GLY A 605 -41.85 -37.68 -4.33
CA GLY A 605 -42.76 -37.19 -5.36
C GLY A 605 -42.44 -37.73 -6.76
N THR A 606 -41.71 -38.84 -6.86
CA THR A 606 -41.33 -39.51 -8.10
C THR A 606 -42.26 -40.69 -8.41
N ASN A 607 -42.20 -41.23 -9.63
CA ASN A 607 -43.11 -42.26 -10.13
C ASN A 607 -42.57 -43.70 -9.97
N PRO A 608 -43.19 -44.55 -9.13
CA PRO A 608 -42.72 -45.92 -8.84
C PRO A 608 -42.68 -46.94 -9.98
N LEU A 609 -43.01 -46.52 -11.20
CA LEU A 609 -43.05 -47.33 -12.41
C LEU A 609 -42.20 -46.74 -13.53
N ASP A 610 -41.54 -45.60 -13.32
CA ASP A 610 -40.70 -44.93 -14.31
C ASP A 610 -39.25 -44.94 -13.84
N ILE A 611 -38.50 -45.88 -14.40
CA ILE A 611 -37.10 -46.18 -14.08
C ILE A 611 -36.13 -44.98 -14.18
N CYS A 612 -36.55 -43.86 -14.79
CA CYS A 612 -35.77 -42.63 -14.89
C CYS A 612 -36.35 -41.45 -14.09
N ASP A 613 -37.46 -41.63 -13.38
CA ASP A 613 -38.06 -40.63 -12.49
C ASP A 613 -37.71 -40.96 -11.05
N PHE A 614 -36.55 -40.51 -10.57
CA PHE A 614 -36.05 -40.81 -9.23
C PHE A 614 -35.18 -39.70 -8.66
N ILE A 615 -34.94 -39.73 -7.34
CA ILE A 615 -33.93 -38.88 -6.69
C ILE A 615 -32.68 -39.72 -6.43
N PHE A 616 -31.56 -39.34 -7.04
CA PHE A 616 -30.31 -40.12 -6.97
C PHE A 616 -29.86 -40.40 -5.53
N GLY A 617 -29.96 -39.41 -4.63
CA GLY A 617 -29.63 -39.56 -3.21
C GLY A 617 -30.52 -40.54 -2.42
N SER A 618 -31.67 -40.94 -2.96
CA SER A 618 -32.65 -41.82 -2.30
C SER A 618 -32.46 -43.30 -2.65
N GLN A 619 -31.53 -43.64 -3.55
CA GLN A 619 -31.23 -45.04 -3.89
C GLN A 619 -30.65 -45.79 -2.68
N THR A 620 -31.42 -46.73 -2.14
CA THR A 620 -31.03 -47.56 -0.98
C THR A 620 -31.03 -49.05 -1.29
N VAL A 621 -31.61 -49.43 -2.44
CA VAL A 621 -31.64 -50.78 -3.01
C VAL A 621 -30.67 -50.85 -4.18
N THR A 622 -30.22 -52.04 -4.55
CA THR A 622 -29.30 -52.20 -5.70
C THR A 622 -30.07 -52.03 -7.00
N PRO A 623 -29.73 -51.05 -7.87
CA PRO A 623 -30.41 -50.84 -9.13
C PRO A 623 -30.31 -52.04 -10.07
N SER A 624 -31.29 -52.18 -10.95
CA SER A 624 -31.40 -53.27 -11.91
C SER A 624 -30.35 -53.15 -13.04
N ASN A 625 -30.12 -54.25 -13.76
CA ASN A 625 -29.26 -54.20 -14.96
C ASN A 625 -29.87 -53.35 -16.09
N GLU A 626 -31.19 -53.19 -16.10
CA GLU A 626 -31.89 -52.38 -17.12
C GLU A 626 -31.58 -50.90 -16.89
N TRP A 627 -31.76 -50.43 -15.66
CA TRP A 627 -31.37 -49.10 -15.20
C TRP A 627 -29.90 -48.79 -15.54
N ASN A 628 -28.97 -49.69 -15.21
CA ASN A 628 -27.53 -49.48 -15.47
C ASN A 628 -27.15 -49.27 -16.96
N THR A 629 -28.03 -49.63 -17.90
CA THR A 629 -27.79 -49.51 -19.35
C THR A 629 -28.60 -48.41 -20.03
N LEU A 630 -29.48 -47.75 -19.28
CA LEU A 630 -30.20 -46.56 -19.71
C LEU A 630 -29.31 -45.32 -19.56
N ASP A 631 -29.78 -44.25 -20.17
CA ASP A 631 -29.23 -42.89 -20.19
C ASP A 631 -30.46 -42.03 -19.89
N CYS A 632 -30.67 -41.76 -18.60
CA CYS A 632 -31.95 -41.25 -18.10
C CYS A 632 -32.10 -39.74 -18.27
N ASP A 633 -31.00 -39.00 -18.18
CA ASP A 633 -30.92 -37.55 -18.40
C ASP A 633 -30.65 -37.18 -19.87
N GLY A 634 -30.21 -38.14 -20.68
CA GLY A 634 -30.04 -37.99 -22.12
C GLY A 634 -28.73 -37.31 -22.51
N ASP A 635 -27.73 -37.29 -21.63
CA ASP A 635 -26.44 -36.64 -21.83
C ASP A 635 -25.48 -37.46 -22.73
N GLY A 636 -25.82 -38.70 -23.04
CA GLY A 636 -24.99 -39.61 -23.85
C GLY A 636 -24.06 -40.50 -23.02
N VAL A 637 -24.10 -40.45 -21.71
CA VAL A 637 -23.51 -41.39 -20.75
C VAL A 637 -24.62 -42.31 -20.24
N VAL A 638 -24.26 -43.53 -19.85
CA VAL A 638 -25.25 -44.47 -19.28
C VAL A 638 -25.12 -44.49 -17.77
N ASN A 639 -26.23 -44.64 -17.05
CA ASN A 639 -26.30 -44.53 -15.59
C ASN A 639 -25.22 -45.33 -14.86
N GLY A 640 -24.93 -46.56 -15.32
CA GLY A 640 -23.90 -47.41 -14.69
C GLY A 640 -22.46 -46.89 -14.84
N VAL A 641 -22.18 -46.07 -15.85
CA VAL A 641 -20.88 -45.40 -16.06
C VAL A 641 -20.80 -44.16 -15.18
N GLU A 642 -21.88 -43.39 -15.08
CA GLU A 642 -21.98 -42.18 -14.25
C GLU A 642 -21.75 -42.48 -12.78
N ILE A 643 -22.42 -43.51 -12.24
CA ILE A 643 -22.15 -44.03 -10.89
C ILE A 643 -20.68 -44.42 -10.70
N GLY A 644 -20.06 -44.98 -11.75
CA GLY A 644 -18.65 -45.35 -11.73
C GLY A 644 -17.69 -44.15 -11.72
N ASN A 645 -18.12 -43.04 -12.31
CA ASN A 645 -17.40 -41.78 -12.41
C ASN A 645 -17.71 -40.81 -11.25
N GLY A 646 -18.81 -41.03 -10.53
CA GLY A 646 -19.30 -40.18 -9.46
C GLY A 646 -20.17 -39.01 -9.92
N THR A 647 -20.80 -39.11 -11.11
CA THR A 647 -21.71 -38.11 -11.67
C THR A 647 -23.18 -38.55 -11.51
N ASP A 648 -24.13 -37.61 -11.52
CA ASP A 648 -25.56 -37.81 -11.27
C ASP A 648 -26.35 -38.23 -12.53
N PRO A 649 -26.89 -39.47 -12.60
CA PRO A 649 -27.63 -39.98 -13.76
C PRO A 649 -28.98 -39.30 -14.07
N THR A 650 -29.34 -38.26 -13.34
CA THR A 650 -30.55 -37.46 -13.52
C THR A 650 -30.25 -36.01 -13.90
N ASP A 651 -28.98 -35.58 -13.87
CA ASP A 651 -28.57 -34.23 -14.20
C ASP A 651 -27.79 -34.22 -15.53
N PRO A 652 -28.41 -33.76 -16.64
CA PRO A 652 -27.81 -33.78 -17.98
C PRO A 652 -26.56 -32.90 -18.13
N CYS A 653 -26.21 -32.11 -17.12
CA CYS A 653 -24.99 -31.32 -17.07
C CYS A 653 -23.92 -31.88 -16.13
N ASP A 654 -24.23 -32.90 -15.30
CA ASP A 654 -23.26 -33.58 -14.45
C ASP A 654 -22.75 -34.85 -15.14
N TYR A 655 -21.73 -34.72 -15.96
CA TYR A 655 -21.11 -35.85 -16.65
C TYR A 655 -19.64 -35.58 -16.93
N PHE A 656 -18.94 -36.51 -17.59
CA PHE A 656 -17.63 -36.22 -18.17
C PHE A 656 -17.71 -36.35 -19.69
N THR A 657 -17.30 -35.33 -20.43
CA THR A 657 -17.34 -35.28 -21.91
C THR A 657 -16.69 -36.51 -22.55
N LEU A 658 -15.59 -37.02 -21.98
CA LEU A 658 -14.91 -38.23 -22.47
C LEU A 658 -15.68 -39.54 -22.25
N SER A 659 -16.72 -39.55 -21.43
CA SER A 659 -17.54 -40.72 -21.08
C SER A 659 -18.78 -40.88 -21.95
N GLN A 660 -19.10 -39.89 -22.79
CA GLN A 660 -20.21 -39.98 -23.74
C GLN A 660 -19.96 -41.10 -24.76
N THR A 661 -20.77 -42.15 -24.69
CA THR A 661 -20.65 -43.33 -25.57
C THR A 661 -21.94 -43.68 -26.31
N VAL A 662 -23.06 -43.10 -25.89
CA VAL A 662 -24.34 -43.09 -26.59
C VAL A 662 -24.58 -41.70 -27.19
N THR A 663 -25.60 -41.59 -28.04
CA THR A 663 -25.87 -40.32 -28.75
C THR A 663 -26.72 -39.43 -27.84
N PRO A 664 -26.26 -38.21 -27.50
CA PRO A 664 -27.03 -37.31 -26.64
C PRO A 664 -28.40 -36.96 -27.22
N SER A 665 -29.34 -36.69 -26.32
CA SER A 665 -30.75 -36.39 -26.61
C SER A 665 -30.94 -35.00 -27.24
N SER A 666 -32.11 -34.74 -27.80
CA SER A 666 -32.44 -33.40 -28.29
C SER A 666 -32.55 -32.37 -27.17
N GLU A 667 -32.94 -32.82 -25.99
CA GLU A 667 -33.10 -32.06 -24.77
C GLU A 667 -31.73 -31.54 -24.33
N TRP A 668 -30.74 -32.45 -24.18
CA TRP A 668 -29.34 -32.09 -23.89
C TRP A 668 -28.75 -31.12 -24.92
N ASN A 669 -29.00 -31.33 -26.22
CA ASN A 669 -28.47 -30.43 -27.25
C ASN A 669 -28.99 -28.98 -27.17
N ASN A 670 -30.11 -28.73 -26.47
CA ASN A 670 -30.67 -27.40 -26.27
C ASN A 670 -30.33 -26.79 -24.90
N LEU A 671 -29.66 -27.54 -24.02
CA LEU A 671 -29.10 -27.03 -22.78
C LEU A 671 -27.83 -26.24 -23.07
N ASP A 672 -27.41 -25.51 -22.05
CA ASP A 672 -26.20 -24.71 -21.93
C ASP A 672 -25.68 -25.05 -20.52
N CYS A 673 -24.75 -25.98 -20.45
CA CYS A 673 -24.41 -26.66 -19.20
C CYS A 673 -23.36 -25.92 -18.36
N ASP A 674 -22.48 -25.15 -18.99
CA ASP A 674 -21.49 -24.29 -18.32
C ASP A 674 -21.93 -22.83 -18.22
N GLY A 675 -23.06 -22.48 -18.84
CA GLY A 675 -23.66 -21.15 -18.76
C GLY A 675 -22.94 -20.12 -19.63
N ASP A 676 -22.14 -20.53 -20.60
CA ASP A 676 -21.43 -19.62 -21.50
C ASP A 676 -22.36 -18.90 -22.50
N GLY A 677 -23.66 -19.25 -22.55
CA GLY A 677 -24.64 -18.69 -23.47
C GLY A 677 -24.68 -19.38 -24.84
N VAL A 678 -23.93 -20.44 -25.03
CA VAL A 678 -23.90 -21.34 -26.19
C VAL A 678 -24.59 -22.65 -25.79
N THR A 679 -25.40 -23.20 -26.69
CA THR A 679 -26.01 -24.51 -26.40
C THR A 679 -25.00 -25.63 -26.63
N ASN A 680 -25.05 -26.71 -25.84
CA ASN A 680 -24.20 -27.90 -26.00
C ASN A 680 -24.15 -28.41 -27.45
N GLY A 681 -25.29 -28.40 -28.15
CA GLY A 681 -25.36 -28.84 -29.54
C GLY A 681 -24.64 -27.92 -30.54
N GLN A 682 -24.51 -26.64 -30.22
CA GLN A 682 -23.77 -25.64 -31.01
C GLN A 682 -22.27 -25.69 -30.71
N GLU A 683 -21.89 -25.91 -29.46
CA GLU A 683 -20.50 -26.12 -29.06
C GLU A 683 -19.90 -27.37 -29.69
N VAL A 684 -20.65 -28.47 -29.76
CA VAL A 684 -20.23 -29.68 -30.51
C VAL A 684 -20.00 -29.38 -32.01
N ILE A 685 -20.69 -28.38 -32.57
CA ILE A 685 -20.49 -27.94 -33.97
C ILE A 685 -19.23 -27.07 -34.09
N ASP A 686 -19.01 -26.19 -33.13
CA ASP A 686 -17.90 -25.24 -33.08
C ASP A 686 -16.58 -25.91 -32.66
N GLY A 687 -16.68 -27.03 -31.95
CA GLY A 687 -15.56 -27.83 -31.46
C GLY A 687 -15.10 -27.44 -30.06
N THR A 688 -15.96 -26.78 -29.28
CA THR A 688 -15.74 -26.34 -27.90
C THR A 688 -16.35 -27.34 -26.90
N ASP A 689 -16.00 -27.25 -25.61
CA ASP A 689 -16.40 -28.20 -24.56
C ASP A 689 -17.61 -27.71 -23.74
N PRO A 690 -18.78 -28.39 -23.81
CA PRO A 690 -20.02 -28.00 -23.11
C PRO A 690 -20.03 -28.07 -21.58
N GLN A 691 -18.85 -28.13 -20.96
CA GLN A 691 -18.65 -28.10 -19.51
C GLN A 691 -17.59 -27.08 -19.09
N ASP A 692 -16.94 -26.41 -20.04
CA ASP A 692 -15.90 -25.45 -19.78
C ASP A 692 -16.40 -24.06 -20.16
N PRO A 693 -16.80 -23.23 -19.19
CA PRO A 693 -17.35 -21.90 -19.48
C PRO A 693 -16.35 -20.96 -20.18
N CYS A 694 -15.08 -21.34 -20.29
CA CYS A 694 -14.06 -20.58 -21.00
C CYS A 694 -13.73 -21.13 -22.39
N ASP A 695 -14.19 -22.33 -22.75
CA ASP A 695 -14.05 -22.89 -24.08
C ASP A 695 -15.31 -22.58 -24.88
N TYR A 696 -15.37 -21.40 -25.51
CA TYR A 696 -16.52 -21.02 -26.31
C TYR A 696 -16.19 -20.08 -27.47
N GLU A 697 -17.02 -20.13 -28.51
CA GLU A 697 -16.97 -19.16 -29.62
C GLU A 697 -17.91 -17.99 -29.31
N ALA A 698 -17.36 -16.82 -28.98
CA ALA A 698 -18.14 -15.62 -28.63
C ALA A 698 -19.21 -15.23 -29.68
N THR A 699 -19.00 -15.57 -30.96
CA THR A 699 -19.99 -15.31 -32.02
C THR A 699 -21.20 -16.26 -32.01
N SER A 700 -21.12 -17.36 -31.27
CA SER A 700 -22.15 -18.39 -31.10
C SER A 700 -23.00 -18.20 -29.85
N GLN A 701 -22.64 -17.27 -28.95
CA GLN A 701 -23.44 -16.91 -27.77
C GLN A 701 -24.79 -16.33 -28.20
N THR A 702 -25.86 -17.12 -28.00
CA THR A 702 -27.23 -16.72 -28.39
C THR A 702 -28.23 -16.79 -27.25
N LEU A 703 -27.84 -17.40 -26.13
CA LEU A 703 -28.56 -17.44 -24.87
C LEU A 703 -27.96 -16.43 -23.88
N PRO A 704 -28.69 -16.08 -22.79
CA PRO A 704 -28.11 -15.32 -21.69
C PRO A 704 -27.04 -16.15 -20.97
N THR A 705 -25.92 -15.52 -20.61
CA THR A 705 -24.86 -16.14 -19.82
C THR A 705 -25.30 -16.40 -18.37
N GLY A 706 -24.73 -17.44 -17.77
CA GLY A 706 -25.02 -17.99 -16.45
C GLY A 706 -24.00 -17.59 -15.38
N GLY A 707 -24.14 -18.22 -14.20
CA GLY A 707 -23.31 -17.91 -13.03
C GLY A 707 -21.88 -18.46 -13.12
N ASP A 708 -21.70 -19.65 -13.67
CA ASP A 708 -20.39 -20.28 -13.78
C ASP A 708 -19.50 -19.53 -14.77
N TRP A 709 -20.02 -19.20 -15.95
CA TRP A 709 -19.39 -18.24 -16.88
C TRP A 709 -19.08 -16.89 -16.24
N ALA A 710 -20.02 -16.28 -15.52
CA ALA A 710 -19.80 -14.96 -14.93
C ALA A 710 -18.73 -14.94 -13.83
N ASN A 711 -18.50 -16.07 -13.15
CA ASN A 711 -17.50 -16.21 -12.09
C ASN A 711 -16.14 -16.71 -12.62
N ALA A 712 -16.08 -17.20 -13.85
CA ALA A 712 -14.85 -17.60 -14.50
C ALA A 712 -14.02 -16.37 -14.88
N ASP A 713 -12.72 -16.60 -15.07
CA ASP A 713 -11.69 -15.64 -15.50
C ASP A 713 -10.99 -16.34 -16.66
N CYS A 714 -11.49 -16.09 -17.87
CA CYS A 714 -11.24 -16.98 -19.01
C CYS A 714 -9.96 -16.68 -19.78
N ASP A 715 -9.47 -15.45 -19.72
CA ASP A 715 -8.17 -15.06 -20.26
C ASP A 715 -7.08 -14.97 -19.18
N GLY A 716 -7.46 -15.09 -17.90
CA GLY A 716 -6.54 -15.26 -16.79
C GLY A 716 -5.91 -13.95 -16.31
N ASP A 717 -6.56 -12.82 -16.59
CA ASP A 717 -6.12 -11.47 -16.26
C ASP A 717 -6.44 -11.05 -14.80
N GLY A 718 -7.10 -11.91 -14.03
CA GLY A 718 -7.50 -11.61 -12.65
C GLY A 718 -8.84 -10.90 -12.51
N VAL A 719 -9.56 -10.70 -13.61
CA VAL A 719 -10.91 -10.13 -13.68
C VAL A 719 -11.88 -11.26 -14.11
N THR A 720 -13.04 -11.30 -13.48
CA THR A 720 -14.06 -12.30 -13.86
C THR A 720 -14.85 -11.81 -15.07
N ASN A 721 -15.28 -12.71 -15.95
CA ASN A 721 -16.07 -12.39 -17.14
C ASN A 721 -17.30 -11.52 -16.81
N GLY A 722 -17.94 -11.77 -15.67
CA GLY A 722 -19.09 -10.99 -15.21
C GLY A 722 -18.73 -9.55 -14.86
N GLN A 723 -17.54 -9.32 -14.30
CA GLN A 723 -17.01 -8.00 -14.00
C GLN A 723 -16.54 -7.28 -15.28
N GLU A 724 -15.94 -7.99 -16.22
CA GLU A 724 -15.55 -7.44 -17.51
C GLU A 724 -16.73 -6.97 -18.35
N VAL A 725 -17.85 -7.70 -18.35
CA VAL A 725 -19.10 -7.23 -18.98
C VAL A 725 -19.61 -5.92 -18.37
N ILE A 726 -19.38 -5.71 -17.06
CA ILE A 726 -19.74 -4.47 -16.37
C ILE A 726 -18.80 -3.34 -16.80
N ASP A 727 -17.51 -3.64 -16.90
CA ASP A 727 -16.45 -2.70 -17.22
C ASP A 727 -16.39 -2.36 -18.72
N GLY A 728 -16.96 -3.24 -19.55
CA GLY A 728 -17.02 -3.11 -21.00
C GLY A 728 -15.78 -3.63 -21.72
N THR A 729 -15.04 -4.55 -21.08
CA THR A 729 -13.84 -5.23 -21.57
C THR A 729 -14.18 -6.62 -22.15
N ASP A 730 -13.23 -7.31 -22.79
CA ASP A 730 -13.44 -8.56 -23.53
C ASP A 730 -12.94 -9.80 -22.76
N PRO A 731 -13.82 -10.71 -22.29
CA PRO A 731 -13.45 -11.88 -21.47
C PRO A 731 -12.59 -12.98 -22.11
N GLN A 732 -12.01 -12.71 -23.29
CA GLN A 732 -11.08 -13.58 -23.98
C GLN A 732 -9.79 -12.86 -24.39
N ASP A 733 -9.67 -11.56 -24.08
CA ASP A 733 -8.50 -10.75 -24.43
C ASP A 733 -7.77 -10.34 -23.14
N PRO A 734 -6.69 -11.05 -22.77
CA PRO A 734 -5.99 -10.85 -21.49
C PRO A 734 -5.37 -9.45 -21.30
N CYS A 735 -5.38 -8.61 -22.34
CA CYS A 735 -4.90 -7.23 -22.31
C CYS A 735 -6.03 -6.19 -22.45
N ASP A 736 -7.30 -6.61 -22.50
CA ASP A 736 -8.45 -5.72 -22.45
C ASP A 736 -9.10 -5.88 -21.07
N TYR A 737 -8.62 -5.12 -20.08
CA TYR A 737 -9.15 -5.18 -18.72
C TYR A 737 -8.98 -3.85 -17.97
N LEU A 738 -9.52 -3.77 -16.74
CA LEU A 738 -9.28 -2.65 -15.84
C LEU A 738 -8.48 -3.10 -14.63
N THR A 739 -7.28 -2.54 -14.42
CA THR A 739 -6.36 -2.90 -13.33
C THR A 739 -7.04 -2.83 -11.95
N GLY A 740 -7.91 -1.83 -11.72
CA GLY A 740 -8.66 -1.70 -10.46
C GLY A 740 -9.76 -2.74 -10.22
N SER A 741 -10.08 -3.58 -11.21
CA SER A 741 -11.09 -4.64 -11.14
C SER A 741 -10.49 -6.04 -10.91
N GLN A 742 -9.17 -6.17 -10.90
CA GLN A 742 -8.49 -7.42 -10.60
C GLN A 742 -8.77 -7.85 -9.15
N THR A 743 -9.49 -8.96 -9.00
CA THR A 743 -9.92 -9.49 -7.69
C THR A 743 -9.66 -10.98 -7.54
N THR A 744 -9.32 -11.67 -8.64
CA THR A 744 -8.87 -13.07 -8.65
C THR A 744 -7.35 -13.13 -8.86
N THR A 745 -6.79 -14.32 -8.73
CA THR A 745 -5.36 -14.55 -8.99
C THR A 745 -5.11 -14.64 -10.49
N THR A 746 -4.17 -13.84 -11.00
CA THR A 746 -3.74 -13.88 -12.40
C THR A 746 -3.08 -15.22 -12.77
N SER A 747 -3.16 -15.57 -14.06
CA SER A 747 -2.58 -16.79 -14.63
C SER A 747 -1.09 -16.61 -14.94
N SER A 748 -0.36 -17.73 -15.08
CA SER A 748 1.04 -17.69 -15.53
C SER A 748 1.19 -17.17 -16.96
N GLU A 749 0.21 -17.49 -17.81
CA GLU A 749 0.16 -17.08 -19.19
C GLU A 749 0.00 -15.56 -19.31
N TRP A 750 -0.84 -14.96 -18.45
CA TRP A 750 -0.99 -13.52 -18.35
C TRP A 750 0.28 -12.84 -17.81
N ASN A 751 0.91 -13.42 -16.77
CA ASN A 751 2.14 -12.85 -16.21
C ASN A 751 3.32 -12.80 -17.22
N ASP A 752 3.33 -13.68 -18.22
CA ASP A 752 4.35 -13.73 -19.28
C ASP A 752 4.03 -12.77 -20.47
N LEU A 753 2.85 -12.14 -20.49
CA LEU A 753 2.46 -11.14 -21.50
C LEU A 753 3.08 -9.77 -21.21
N ASP A 754 3.02 -8.90 -22.21
CA ASP A 754 3.42 -7.49 -22.21
C ASP A 754 2.26 -6.76 -22.89
N CYS A 755 1.31 -6.28 -22.08
CA CYS A 755 0.01 -5.83 -22.59
C CYS A 755 0.04 -4.42 -23.18
N ASP A 756 0.85 -3.53 -22.62
CA ASP A 756 1.01 -2.16 -23.11
C ASP A 756 2.15 -1.99 -24.13
N GLY A 757 3.00 -3.02 -24.26
CA GLY A 757 4.05 -3.09 -25.26
C GLY A 757 5.27 -2.27 -24.89
N ASP A 758 5.55 -2.05 -23.61
CA ASP A 758 6.73 -1.32 -23.13
C ASP A 758 7.99 -2.20 -23.02
N GLY A 759 7.85 -3.53 -23.15
CA GLY A 759 8.93 -4.51 -23.05
C GLY A 759 9.17 -5.08 -21.64
N VAL A 760 8.38 -4.69 -20.65
CA VAL A 760 8.29 -5.32 -19.33
C VAL A 760 7.16 -6.37 -19.38
N SER A 761 7.27 -7.45 -18.62
CA SER A 761 6.17 -8.41 -18.54
C SER A 761 5.19 -8.02 -17.45
N ASN A 762 3.90 -8.28 -17.62
CA ASN A 762 2.87 -7.95 -16.62
C ASN A 762 3.23 -8.49 -15.22
N GLY A 763 3.89 -9.65 -15.16
CA GLY A 763 4.36 -10.23 -13.90
C GLY A 763 5.52 -9.48 -13.25
N ASP A 764 6.45 -8.94 -14.04
CA ASP A 764 7.53 -8.08 -13.56
C ASP A 764 6.98 -6.72 -13.11
N GLU A 765 6.01 -6.15 -13.83
CA GLU A 765 5.34 -4.90 -13.47
C GLU A 765 4.59 -4.98 -12.14
N ILE A 766 3.86 -6.08 -11.89
CA ILE A 766 3.25 -6.31 -10.57
C ILE A 766 4.31 -6.37 -9.46
N ALA A 767 5.49 -6.94 -9.74
CA ALA A 767 6.57 -7.02 -8.76
C ALA A 767 7.21 -5.64 -8.50
N ASP A 768 7.34 -4.83 -9.54
CA ASP A 768 7.91 -3.49 -9.52
C ASP A 768 6.90 -2.43 -9.03
N GLY A 769 5.61 -2.77 -9.02
CA GLY A 769 4.53 -1.89 -8.59
C GLY A 769 4.04 -0.93 -9.67
N THR A 770 4.27 -1.24 -10.94
CA THR A 770 3.86 -0.46 -12.12
C THR A 770 2.57 -1.02 -12.75
N ASP A 771 1.89 -0.26 -13.61
CA ASP A 771 0.60 -0.62 -14.22
C ASP A 771 0.74 -1.32 -15.59
N PRO A 772 0.39 -2.62 -15.74
CA PRO A 772 0.57 -3.39 -16.98
C PRO A 772 -0.22 -2.96 -18.21
N ASN A 773 -0.95 -1.85 -18.10
CA ASN A 773 -1.72 -1.23 -19.18
C ASN A 773 -1.25 0.21 -19.49
N ASP A 774 -0.25 0.73 -18.78
CA ASP A 774 0.29 2.07 -18.97
C ASP A 774 1.78 1.99 -19.34
N SER A 775 2.05 2.06 -20.64
CA SER A 775 3.39 1.90 -21.20
C SER A 775 4.43 2.92 -20.73
N CYS A 776 4.02 3.93 -19.98
CA CYS A 776 4.89 4.95 -19.37
C CYS A 776 5.04 4.80 -17.85
N ASP A 777 4.34 3.85 -17.23
CA ASP A 777 4.52 3.45 -15.84
C ASP A 777 5.34 2.15 -15.85
N LEU A 778 6.66 2.28 -15.82
CA LEU A 778 7.57 1.13 -15.92
C LEU A 778 8.86 1.34 -15.14
N VAL A 779 9.53 0.23 -14.82
CA VAL A 779 10.93 0.24 -14.39
C VAL A 779 11.80 -0.18 -15.57
N VAL A 780 12.56 0.75 -16.13
CA VAL A 780 13.36 0.54 -17.35
C VAL A 780 14.36 -0.61 -17.21
N GLY A 781 14.90 -0.83 -16.00
CA GLY A 781 15.78 -1.97 -15.69
C GLY A 781 15.12 -3.35 -15.84
N SER A 782 13.79 -3.42 -15.82
CA SER A 782 12.99 -4.65 -15.91
C SER A 782 12.54 -4.99 -17.33
N GLN A 783 12.89 -4.18 -18.32
CA GLN A 783 12.62 -4.49 -19.74
C GLN A 783 13.41 -5.74 -20.18
N THR A 784 12.71 -6.87 -20.29
CA THR A 784 13.29 -8.15 -20.76
C THR A 784 12.75 -8.60 -22.11
N LEU A 785 11.66 -7.99 -22.57
CA LEU A 785 11.01 -8.22 -23.86
C LEU A 785 11.31 -7.04 -24.82
N PRO A 786 11.17 -7.23 -26.14
CA PRO A 786 11.38 -6.15 -27.10
C PRO A 786 10.20 -5.16 -27.05
N PRO A 787 10.44 -3.85 -26.79
CA PRO A 787 9.38 -2.85 -26.78
C PRO A 787 8.67 -2.70 -28.13
N SER A 788 7.43 -2.20 -28.06
CA SER A 788 6.57 -1.96 -29.21
C SER A 788 6.95 -0.66 -29.94
N THR A 789 6.52 -0.56 -31.20
CA THR A 789 6.72 0.68 -31.97
C THR A 789 5.90 1.86 -31.43
N ASP A 790 4.81 1.59 -30.69
CA ASP A 790 4.02 2.68 -30.11
C ASP A 790 4.75 3.26 -28.88
N TRP A 791 5.35 2.40 -28.04
CA TRP A 791 6.27 2.82 -26.97
C TRP A 791 7.50 3.56 -27.51
N ASP A 792 8.17 3.04 -28.55
CA ASP A 792 9.35 3.68 -29.17
C ASP A 792 9.09 5.15 -29.58
N ASN A 793 7.86 5.49 -29.98
CA ASN A 793 7.48 6.83 -30.42
C ASN A 793 6.82 7.69 -29.33
N ALA A 794 6.60 7.13 -28.14
CA ALA A 794 6.12 7.86 -26.97
C ALA A 794 7.23 8.74 -26.39
N ASP A 795 6.83 9.58 -25.44
CA ASP A 795 7.62 10.58 -24.71
C ASP A 795 7.00 10.55 -23.31
N CYS A 796 7.48 9.59 -22.50
CA CYS A 796 6.77 9.14 -21.30
C CYS A 796 6.91 10.11 -20.13
N ASP A 797 8.09 10.68 -19.95
CA ASP A 797 8.39 11.72 -18.97
C ASP A 797 7.96 13.13 -19.43
N GLY A 798 7.70 13.31 -20.73
CA GLY A 798 7.23 14.54 -21.34
C GLY A 798 8.31 15.61 -21.47
N ASP A 799 9.57 15.20 -21.47
CA ASP A 799 10.74 16.06 -21.65
C ASP A 799 10.93 16.48 -23.12
N GLY A 800 10.16 15.92 -24.06
CA GLY A 800 10.22 16.23 -25.47
C GLY A 800 11.21 15.39 -26.29
N VAL A 801 11.82 14.37 -25.69
CA VAL A 801 12.58 13.30 -26.34
C VAL A 801 11.66 12.08 -26.47
N THR A 802 11.93 11.21 -27.45
CA THR A 802 11.18 9.97 -27.59
C THR A 802 11.91 8.85 -26.89
N ASN A 803 11.20 7.87 -26.33
CA ASN A 803 11.80 6.72 -25.65
C ASN A 803 12.89 6.02 -26.49
N GLU A 804 12.68 5.82 -27.81
CA GLU A 804 13.72 5.23 -28.69
C GLU A 804 15.01 6.07 -28.73
N GLN A 805 14.88 7.39 -28.68
CA GLN A 805 16.01 8.32 -28.75
C GLN A 805 16.76 8.39 -27.41
N GLU A 806 16.07 8.29 -26.29
CA GLU A 806 16.68 8.23 -24.95
C GLU A 806 17.47 6.95 -24.75
N VAL A 807 16.92 5.81 -25.18
CA VAL A 807 17.67 4.53 -25.21
C VAL A 807 18.93 4.62 -26.08
N ILE A 808 18.90 5.40 -27.17
CA ILE A 808 20.08 5.65 -28.01
C ILE A 808 21.10 6.55 -27.31
N ASP A 809 20.61 7.55 -26.59
CA ASP A 809 21.43 8.55 -25.89
C ASP A 809 21.95 8.02 -24.53
N GLY A 810 21.36 6.93 -24.04
CA GLY A 810 21.70 6.29 -22.77
C GLY A 810 21.08 6.99 -21.56
N THR A 811 19.94 7.63 -21.76
CA THR A 811 19.16 8.34 -20.73
C THR A 811 17.86 7.58 -20.42
N ASP A 812 17.23 7.85 -19.28
CA ASP A 812 16.05 7.13 -18.77
C ASP A 812 14.72 7.70 -19.29
N PRO A 813 13.95 6.94 -20.12
CA PRO A 813 12.64 7.36 -20.63
C PRO A 813 11.55 7.69 -19.61
N ALA A 814 11.77 7.40 -18.33
CA ALA A 814 10.85 7.72 -17.24
C ALA A 814 11.35 8.88 -16.35
N ASP A 815 12.58 9.38 -16.53
CA ASP A 815 13.13 10.49 -15.74
C ASP A 815 13.18 11.80 -16.55
N PRO A 816 12.26 12.75 -16.30
CA PRO A 816 12.18 14.03 -17.01
C PRO A 816 13.42 14.94 -16.89
N CYS A 817 14.36 14.61 -16.01
CA CYS A 817 15.64 15.31 -15.86
C CYS A 817 16.84 14.53 -16.40
N ASP A 818 16.68 13.27 -16.82
CA ASP A 818 17.73 12.50 -17.47
C ASP A 818 17.52 12.50 -18.98
N PHE A 819 18.02 13.53 -19.67
CA PHE A 819 17.93 13.59 -21.13
C PHE A 819 19.03 14.43 -21.77
N VAL A 820 19.17 14.29 -23.09
CA VAL A 820 20.09 15.10 -23.89
C VAL A 820 19.33 16.28 -24.51
N LEU A 821 19.67 17.51 -24.10
CA LEU A 821 19.01 18.73 -24.58
C LEU A 821 18.96 18.91 -26.11
N ASP A 822 20.00 18.47 -26.82
CA ASP A 822 20.04 18.52 -28.30
C ASP A 822 19.07 17.50 -28.97
N SER A 823 18.58 16.52 -28.22
CA SER A 823 17.67 15.45 -28.66
C SER A 823 16.18 15.79 -28.47
N GLN A 824 15.85 16.86 -27.74
CA GLN A 824 14.48 17.37 -27.62
C GLN A 824 13.93 17.80 -28.98
N THR A 825 13.01 17.00 -29.55
CA THR A 825 12.41 17.26 -30.87
C THR A 825 10.89 17.35 -30.83
N LEU A 826 10.27 16.90 -29.74
CA LEU A 826 8.86 17.02 -29.44
C LEU A 826 8.59 18.23 -28.50
N PRO A 827 7.33 18.66 -28.37
CA PRO A 827 6.98 19.70 -27.40
C PRO A 827 6.93 19.12 -25.98
N VAL A 828 7.70 19.73 -25.06
CA VAL A 828 7.67 19.40 -23.63
C VAL A 828 6.29 19.64 -23.00
N ASN A 829 5.96 18.88 -21.97
CA ASN A 829 4.70 19.02 -21.22
C ASN A 829 4.78 20.13 -20.14
N ASN A 830 3.69 20.38 -19.41
CA ASN A 830 3.70 21.40 -18.35
C ASN A 830 4.37 20.91 -17.06
N ASP A 831 4.31 19.61 -16.79
CA ASP A 831 4.81 19.01 -15.55
C ASP A 831 6.35 19.08 -15.54
N TRP A 832 6.98 18.73 -16.67
CA TRP A 832 8.39 18.98 -16.97
C TRP A 832 8.77 20.46 -16.81
N GLY A 833 7.89 21.37 -17.25
CA GLY A 833 8.14 22.82 -17.16
C GLY A 833 8.03 23.40 -15.74
N ASP A 834 7.31 22.73 -14.84
CA ASP A 834 7.18 23.08 -13.43
C ASP A 834 8.26 22.38 -12.56
N LEU A 835 8.98 21.42 -13.13
CA LEU A 835 10.11 20.72 -12.52
C LEU A 835 11.36 21.62 -12.46
N ASP A 836 12.31 21.26 -11.59
CA ASP A 836 13.54 21.99 -11.30
C ASP A 836 14.68 20.96 -11.29
N CYS A 837 15.29 20.75 -12.45
CA CYS A 837 16.19 19.61 -12.67
C CYS A 837 17.56 19.77 -12.04
N ASP A 838 18.05 20.99 -11.86
CA ASP A 838 19.33 21.26 -11.19
C ASP A 838 19.18 21.63 -9.71
N GLY A 839 17.94 21.85 -9.25
CA GLY A 839 17.60 22.06 -7.84
C GLY A 839 17.91 23.46 -7.34
N ASP A 840 18.07 24.44 -8.23
CA ASP A 840 18.39 25.83 -7.91
C ASP A 840 17.16 26.65 -7.46
N GLY A 841 15.97 26.05 -7.44
CA GLY A 841 14.71 26.68 -7.06
C GLY A 841 14.01 27.45 -8.20
N VAL A 842 14.48 27.31 -9.45
CA VAL A 842 13.95 27.89 -10.68
C VAL A 842 13.45 26.77 -11.60
N PRO A 843 12.15 26.71 -11.91
CA PRO A 843 11.64 25.66 -12.79
C PRO A 843 12.18 25.74 -14.21
N ASN A 844 12.39 24.59 -14.85
CA ASN A 844 12.88 24.41 -16.22
C ASN A 844 12.18 25.36 -17.23
N GLY A 845 10.86 25.52 -17.10
CA GLY A 845 10.07 26.38 -17.99
C GLY A 845 10.39 27.88 -17.84
N VAL A 846 10.80 28.32 -16.64
CA VAL A 846 11.27 29.69 -16.35
C VAL A 846 12.69 29.87 -16.88
N GLU A 847 13.52 28.86 -16.70
CA GLU A 847 14.91 28.88 -17.17
C GLU A 847 15.04 28.99 -18.69
N ILE A 848 14.23 28.25 -19.44
CA ILE A 848 14.14 28.42 -20.89
C ILE A 848 13.77 29.86 -21.28
N ILE A 849 12.91 30.52 -20.50
CA ILE A 849 12.50 31.92 -20.75
C ILE A 849 13.66 32.88 -20.46
N ASP A 850 14.38 32.64 -19.38
CA ASP A 850 15.50 33.47 -18.92
C ASP A 850 16.80 33.19 -19.70
N GLY A 851 16.87 32.04 -20.39
CA GLY A 851 18.02 31.59 -21.17
C GLY A 851 19.15 31.02 -20.32
N THR A 852 18.78 30.45 -19.17
CA THR A 852 19.66 29.74 -18.23
C THR A 852 19.75 28.26 -18.57
N ASP A 853 20.66 27.53 -17.91
CA ASP A 853 20.95 26.12 -18.23
C ASP A 853 20.36 25.23 -17.16
N ILE A 854 19.39 24.41 -17.55
CA ILE A 854 18.54 23.57 -16.70
C ILE A 854 19.24 22.43 -15.96
N PHE A 855 20.55 22.27 -16.20
CA PHE A 855 21.41 21.27 -15.57
C PHE A 855 22.61 21.91 -14.85
N ASP A 856 22.70 23.25 -14.82
CA ASP A 856 23.78 23.98 -14.16
C ASP A 856 23.20 24.84 -13.02
N PRO A 857 23.24 24.32 -11.78
CA PRO A 857 22.63 25.00 -10.62
C PRO A 857 23.23 26.36 -10.28
N CYS A 858 24.36 26.73 -10.90
CA CYS A 858 25.00 28.04 -10.76
C CYS A 858 24.66 29.02 -11.88
N ASN A 859 23.94 28.58 -12.90
CA ASN A 859 23.57 29.39 -14.05
C ASN A 859 22.09 29.77 -13.97
N TYR A 860 21.74 30.69 -13.08
CA TYR A 860 20.34 31.08 -12.89
C TYR A 860 20.13 32.59 -12.74
N VAL A 861 18.86 33.01 -12.73
CA VAL A 861 18.47 34.39 -12.45
C VAL A 861 17.93 34.49 -11.02
N PRO A 862 18.61 35.16 -10.06
CA PRO A 862 18.20 35.20 -8.65
C PRO A 862 16.79 35.75 -8.38
N THR A 863 16.25 36.59 -9.27
CA THR A 863 14.87 37.09 -9.12
C THR A 863 13.79 36.10 -9.55
N SER A 864 14.19 35.00 -10.20
CA SER A 864 13.30 33.96 -10.74
C SER A 864 13.15 32.77 -9.79
N GLN A 865 13.95 32.70 -8.72
CA GLN A 865 13.77 31.74 -7.64
C GLN A 865 12.43 31.98 -6.92
N ASN A 866 11.61 30.93 -6.86
CA ASN A 866 10.24 31.02 -6.36
C ASN A 866 10.18 31.15 -4.82
N ASN A 867 11.23 30.67 -4.14
CA ASN A 867 11.53 30.88 -2.72
C ASN A 867 12.98 30.38 -2.46
N PRO A 868 13.91 31.19 -1.93
CA PRO A 868 15.32 30.79 -1.75
C PRO A 868 15.56 29.70 -0.66
N LEU A 869 14.50 29.03 -0.19
CA LEU A 869 14.55 27.92 0.78
C LEU A 869 13.91 26.63 0.22
N THR A 870 13.59 26.59 -1.07
CA THR A 870 13.13 25.38 -1.77
C THR A 870 14.21 24.81 -2.69
N THR A 871 15.46 25.28 -2.55
CA THR A 871 16.66 24.79 -3.23
C THR A 871 17.11 23.43 -2.67
N SER A 872 17.79 22.64 -3.49
CA SER A 872 18.32 21.33 -3.12
C SER A 872 19.49 21.42 -2.13
N GLU A 873 19.76 20.33 -1.40
CA GLU A 873 20.96 20.24 -0.56
C GLU A 873 22.24 20.34 -1.38
N GLU A 874 22.21 19.84 -2.61
CA GLU A 874 23.32 19.96 -3.57
C GLU A 874 23.60 21.43 -3.91
N TRP A 875 22.58 22.18 -4.30
CA TRP A 875 22.71 23.62 -4.54
C TRP A 875 23.22 24.38 -3.31
N ASN A 876 22.73 24.05 -2.11
CA ASN A 876 23.15 24.70 -0.86
C ASN A 876 24.62 24.47 -0.52
N ASN A 877 25.21 23.35 -0.96
CA ASN A 877 26.59 22.97 -0.71
C ASN A 877 27.58 23.45 -1.79
N LEU A 878 27.08 23.94 -2.92
CA LEU A 878 27.90 24.55 -3.97
C LEU A 878 28.39 25.95 -3.54
N ASP A 879 29.48 26.38 -4.16
CA ASP A 879 30.05 27.72 -4.09
C ASP A 879 30.07 28.26 -5.53
N CYS A 880 28.94 28.85 -5.93
CA CYS A 880 28.68 29.15 -7.33
C CYS A 880 29.51 30.30 -7.88
N ASP A 881 29.87 31.27 -7.04
CA ASP A 881 30.71 32.38 -7.46
C ASP A 881 32.20 32.10 -7.23
N GLY A 882 32.54 31.19 -6.32
CA GLY A 882 33.90 30.72 -6.06
C GLY A 882 34.63 31.55 -5.00
N ASP A 883 33.92 32.18 -4.07
CA ASP A 883 34.47 32.99 -2.99
C ASP A 883 34.86 32.20 -1.74
N GLY A 884 34.53 30.90 -1.68
CA GLY A 884 34.79 30.01 -0.55
C GLY A 884 33.65 29.93 0.49
N VAL A 885 32.53 30.61 0.26
CA VAL A 885 31.27 30.50 1.00
C VAL A 885 30.30 29.66 0.18
N THR A 886 29.61 28.72 0.83
CA THR A 886 28.59 27.92 0.14
C THR A 886 27.30 28.73 -0.01
N ASN A 887 26.58 28.56 -1.12
CA ASN A 887 25.32 29.23 -1.43
C ASN A 887 24.31 29.23 -0.25
N GLY A 888 24.21 28.10 0.47
CA GLY A 888 23.33 27.97 1.64
C GLY A 888 23.72 28.88 2.80
N ASN A 889 25.03 29.02 3.08
CA ASN A 889 25.56 29.91 4.12
C ASN A 889 25.45 31.38 3.71
N GLU A 890 25.41 31.68 2.42
CA GLU A 890 25.19 33.04 1.93
C GLU A 890 23.72 33.45 2.07
N VAL A 891 22.79 32.54 1.76
CA VAL A 891 21.35 32.82 1.84
C VAL A 891 20.83 32.77 3.28
N ASP A 892 21.29 31.80 4.07
CA ASP A 892 20.90 31.58 5.47
C ASP A 892 22.13 31.34 6.38
N PRO A 893 22.90 32.39 6.70
CA PRO A 893 24.14 32.26 7.46
C PRO A 893 23.96 31.74 8.90
N ASP A 894 22.76 31.86 9.50
CA ASP A 894 22.50 31.38 10.87
C ASP A 894 21.77 30.04 10.94
N GLY A 895 21.44 29.47 9.78
CA GLY A 895 20.85 28.14 9.61
C GLY A 895 19.51 27.99 10.30
N ASP A 896 18.76 29.09 10.48
CA ASP A 896 17.47 29.09 11.17
C ASP A 896 16.29 28.72 10.25
N GLY A 897 16.59 28.46 8.97
CA GLY A 897 15.63 28.13 7.92
C GLY A 897 14.90 29.36 7.41
N THR A 898 15.41 30.56 7.65
CA THR A 898 14.89 31.81 7.08
C THR A 898 16.03 32.64 6.52
N ALA A 899 15.87 33.17 5.30
CA ALA A 899 16.84 34.11 4.74
C ALA A 899 17.12 35.25 5.75
N GLY A 900 18.32 35.22 6.31
CA GLY A 900 18.67 35.98 7.51
C GLY A 900 18.96 37.45 7.20
N PRO A 901 18.89 38.36 8.20
CA PRO A 901 19.56 39.64 8.08
C PRO A 901 21.08 39.39 8.03
N ASN A 902 21.75 39.87 6.98
CA ASN A 902 23.19 39.69 6.63
C ASN A 902 23.50 38.52 5.66
N GLY A 903 22.51 37.99 4.93
CA GLY A 903 22.79 37.13 3.79
C GLY A 903 23.52 37.87 2.66
N THR A 904 24.36 37.14 1.94
CA THR A 904 25.18 37.58 0.80
C THR A 904 24.67 36.96 -0.51
N ASN A 905 25.29 37.23 -1.65
CA ASN A 905 24.75 36.87 -2.96
C ASN A 905 25.57 35.75 -3.62
N PRO A 906 24.99 34.55 -3.80
CA PRO A 906 25.72 33.38 -4.32
C PRO A 906 26.28 33.43 -5.74
N LEU A 907 26.10 34.56 -6.42
CA LEU A 907 26.59 34.81 -7.77
C LEU A 907 27.50 36.05 -7.83
N ASP A 908 27.88 36.65 -6.70
CA ASP A 908 28.70 37.84 -6.61
C ASP A 908 29.90 37.65 -5.66
N LEU A 909 31.01 37.24 -6.28
CA LEU A 909 32.35 37.05 -5.70
C LEU A 909 32.84 38.09 -4.68
N CYS A 910 32.25 39.29 -4.64
CA CYS A 910 32.62 40.39 -3.73
C CYS A 910 31.55 40.73 -2.68
N ASP A 911 30.42 40.03 -2.67
CA ASP A 911 29.40 40.13 -1.65
C ASP A 911 29.48 38.87 -0.80
N PHE A 912 30.29 38.91 0.26
CA PHE A 912 30.56 37.72 1.09
C PHE A 912 30.90 38.08 2.53
N ASN A 913 30.81 37.10 3.44
CA ASN A 913 31.24 37.24 4.82
C ASN A 913 32.51 36.40 5.06
N ILE A 914 33.62 37.05 5.41
CA ILE A 914 34.91 36.38 5.65
C ILE A 914 34.84 35.34 6.79
N GLU A 915 33.91 35.49 7.74
CA GLU A 915 33.72 34.54 8.85
C GLU A 915 33.03 33.24 8.39
N ASP A 916 32.32 33.26 7.25
CA ASP A 916 31.54 32.15 6.71
C ASP A 916 32.29 31.40 5.59
N GLN A 917 33.46 31.89 5.17
CA GLN A 917 34.36 31.18 4.24
C GLN A 917 34.90 29.90 4.88
N THR A 918 34.37 28.77 4.43
CA THR A 918 34.73 27.44 4.94
C THR A 918 35.38 26.56 3.88
N LEU A 919 35.24 26.91 2.59
CA LEU A 919 35.88 26.27 1.46
C LEU A 919 37.12 27.05 1.00
N ASP A 920 37.97 26.41 0.20
CA ASP A 920 39.14 27.07 -0.41
C ASP A 920 38.66 27.97 -1.56
N PRO A 921 38.88 29.32 -1.50
CA PRO A 921 38.38 30.23 -2.53
C PRO A 921 39.06 30.02 -3.89
N SER A 922 38.33 30.32 -4.97
CA SER A 922 38.79 30.16 -6.35
C SER A 922 39.99 31.05 -6.69
N SER A 923 40.73 30.69 -7.75
CA SER A 923 41.81 31.56 -8.25
C SER A 923 41.30 32.92 -8.74
N GLN A 924 40.04 33.00 -9.16
CA GLN A 924 39.43 34.25 -9.61
C GLN A 924 39.16 35.19 -8.43
N TRP A 925 38.63 34.65 -7.32
CA TRP A 925 38.48 35.39 -6.08
C TRP A 925 39.84 35.86 -5.54
N ASN A 926 40.86 35.00 -5.56
CA ASN A 926 42.19 35.36 -5.08
C ASN A 926 42.86 36.52 -5.86
N ASP A 927 42.55 36.65 -7.15
CA ASP A 927 43.13 37.65 -8.06
C ASP A 927 42.33 38.96 -8.14
N ILE A 928 41.06 38.97 -7.71
CA ILE A 928 40.21 40.17 -7.68
C ILE A 928 40.53 41.03 -6.43
N ASP A 929 40.11 42.28 -6.47
CA ASP A 929 40.31 43.32 -5.45
C ASP A 929 38.90 43.89 -5.18
N CYS A 930 38.22 43.31 -4.19
CA CYS A 930 36.78 43.48 -3.99
C CYS A 930 36.42 44.83 -3.34
N ASP A 931 37.17 45.24 -2.32
CA ASP A 931 37.00 46.54 -1.68
C ASP A 931 37.61 47.71 -2.50
N GLY A 932 38.43 47.36 -3.50
CA GLY A 932 39.00 48.27 -4.47
C GLY A 932 40.13 49.11 -3.90
N ASP A 933 40.85 48.63 -2.89
CA ASP A 933 41.95 49.32 -2.23
C ASP A 933 43.29 49.18 -3.00
N GLY A 934 43.37 48.30 -3.99
CA GLY A 934 44.56 48.03 -4.80
C GLY A 934 45.34 46.76 -4.43
N VAL A 935 44.89 46.00 -3.44
CA VAL A 935 45.41 44.71 -2.98
C VAL A 935 44.44 43.60 -3.41
N PRO A 936 44.90 42.53 -4.06
CA PRO A 936 44.03 41.40 -4.36
C PRO A 936 43.65 40.61 -3.10
N ASN A 937 42.42 40.10 -3.02
CA ASN A 937 41.88 39.41 -1.85
C ASN A 937 42.80 38.29 -1.33
N GLY A 938 43.39 37.49 -2.23
CA GLY A 938 44.29 36.39 -1.84
C GLY A 938 45.58 36.87 -1.18
N VAL A 939 46.01 38.11 -1.43
CA VAL A 939 47.16 38.74 -0.76
C VAL A 939 46.77 39.23 0.62
N GLU A 940 45.59 39.82 0.76
CA GLU A 940 45.05 40.35 2.03
C GLU A 940 44.84 39.23 3.04
N VAL A 941 44.30 38.09 2.62
CA VAL A 941 44.20 36.90 3.48
C VAL A 941 45.57 36.44 3.98
N ILE A 942 46.62 36.56 3.16
CA ILE A 942 47.99 36.13 3.51
C ILE A 942 48.64 37.07 4.53
N ASP A 943 48.42 38.38 4.41
CA ASP A 943 49.03 39.38 5.27
C ASP A 943 48.14 39.84 6.44
N GLY A 944 46.89 39.38 6.46
CA GLY A 944 45.94 39.46 7.55
C GLY A 944 45.05 40.69 7.54
N THR A 945 44.82 41.28 6.37
CA THR A 945 43.88 42.38 6.15
C THR A 945 42.56 41.87 5.55
N ASP A 946 41.48 42.62 5.70
CA ASP A 946 40.11 42.23 5.33
C ASP A 946 39.75 42.64 3.89
N PRO A 947 39.51 41.67 2.97
CA PRO A 947 39.23 41.96 1.56
C PRO A 947 37.93 42.70 1.24
N ASN A 948 37.07 42.94 2.25
CA ASN A 948 35.85 43.74 2.13
C ASN A 948 35.98 45.14 2.74
N ALA A 949 37.13 45.46 3.32
CA ALA A 949 37.33 46.67 4.10
C ALA A 949 38.38 47.59 3.46
N VAL A 950 37.92 48.53 2.64
CA VAL A 950 38.75 49.49 1.86
C VAL A 950 39.83 50.28 2.63
N CYS A 951 39.76 50.29 3.96
CA CYS A 951 40.72 50.95 4.85
C CYS A 951 41.63 50.00 5.64
N ASP A 952 41.38 48.69 5.59
CA ASP A 952 42.19 47.66 6.21
C ASP A 952 43.09 47.05 5.14
N TYR A 953 44.26 47.63 4.92
CA TYR A 953 45.20 47.12 3.93
C TYR A 953 46.65 47.43 4.28
N LEU A 954 47.57 46.66 3.70
CA LEU A 954 49.00 46.95 3.76
C LEU A 954 49.45 47.69 2.49
N LEU A 955 49.88 48.95 2.65
CA LEU A 955 50.40 49.78 1.55
C LEU A 955 51.51 49.10 0.72
N GLU A 956 52.31 48.23 1.36
CA GLU A 956 53.39 47.48 0.71
C GLU A 956 52.91 46.27 -0.13
N SER A 957 51.66 45.85 0.07
CA SER A 957 51.00 44.75 -0.63
C SER A 957 50.19 45.22 -1.84
N GLN A 958 49.95 46.53 -2.00
CA GLN A 958 49.26 47.07 -3.18
C GLN A 958 50.00 46.74 -4.48
N THR A 959 49.28 46.11 -5.40
CA THR A 959 49.81 45.70 -6.71
C THR A 959 49.15 46.43 -7.87
N SER A 960 47.99 47.04 -7.63
CA SER A 960 47.19 47.75 -8.63
C SER A 960 46.95 49.22 -8.23
N VAL A 961 46.18 49.96 -9.04
CA VAL A 961 45.79 51.34 -8.70
C VAL A 961 44.44 51.27 -7.97
N PRO A 962 44.31 51.84 -6.76
CA PRO A 962 43.06 51.81 -6.01
C PRO A 962 41.89 52.42 -6.80
N THR A 963 40.68 51.96 -6.50
CA THR A 963 39.45 52.32 -7.18
C THR A 963 38.82 53.61 -6.64
N VAL A 964 37.68 54.00 -7.21
CA VAL A 964 36.91 55.17 -6.74
C VAL A 964 36.35 54.95 -5.33
N ALA A 965 36.12 53.70 -4.90
CA ALA A 965 35.69 53.41 -3.53
C ALA A 965 36.76 53.86 -2.53
N TRP A 966 38.01 53.49 -2.79
CA TRP A 966 39.16 53.93 -2.04
C TRP A 966 39.37 55.45 -2.09
N GLU A 967 39.21 56.10 -3.25
CA GLU A 967 39.33 57.57 -3.36
C GLU A 967 38.30 58.33 -2.49
N LEU A 968 37.15 57.71 -2.21
CA LEU A 968 36.07 58.29 -1.40
C LEU A 968 36.12 57.90 0.08
N ALA A 969 36.91 56.89 0.44
CA ALA A 969 37.14 56.46 1.81
C ALA A 969 38.05 57.45 2.57
N ASP A 970 37.99 57.43 3.90
CA ASP A 970 38.74 58.30 4.81
C ASP A 970 39.47 57.39 5.81
N CYS A 971 40.63 56.88 5.40
CA CYS A 971 41.28 55.73 6.03
C CYS A 971 42.40 56.09 7.02
N ASP A 972 42.42 57.34 7.51
CA ASP A 972 43.42 57.81 8.46
C ASP A 972 42.86 57.88 9.90
N CYS A 973 43.75 58.20 10.86
CA CYS A 973 43.48 58.18 12.31
C CYS A 973 43.33 56.79 12.95
N GLU A 974 43.63 56.74 14.27
CA GLU A 974 43.40 55.51 15.04
C GLU A 974 41.90 55.34 15.26
N ASP A 975 41.38 54.13 15.02
CA ASP A 975 40.05 53.71 15.45
C ASP A 975 39.92 53.85 16.98
N THR A 976 39.26 54.92 17.44
CA THR A 976 39.13 55.23 18.87
C THR A 976 37.94 54.56 19.53
N ASP A 977 36.97 54.05 18.78
CA ASP A 977 35.77 53.38 19.31
C ASP A 977 35.78 51.86 19.17
N GLY A 978 36.72 51.32 18.41
CA GLY A 978 37.06 49.91 18.30
C GLY A 978 36.13 49.14 17.37
N ASP A 979 35.51 49.80 16.38
CA ASP A 979 34.60 49.18 15.42
C ASP A 979 35.29 48.61 14.17
N GLY A 980 36.61 48.74 14.06
CA GLY A 980 37.41 48.23 12.94
C GLY A 980 37.56 49.21 11.78
N ILE A 981 36.92 50.38 11.83
CA ILE A 981 37.00 51.41 10.80
C ILE A 981 37.81 52.60 11.36
N PRO A 982 38.79 53.15 10.61
CA PRO A 982 39.46 54.38 11.01
C PRO A 982 38.47 55.55 11.18
N ASP A 983 38.62 56.32 12.26
CA ASP A 983 37.74 57.46 12.58
C ASP A 983 37.75 58.58 11.52
N GLY A 984 38.80 58.63 10.70
CA GLY A 984 39.02 59.64 9.67
C GLY A 984 39.28 61.05 10.21
N ASP A 985 39.95 61.87 9.43
CA ASP A 985 40.13 63.30 9.73
C ASP A 985 39.04 64.19 9.09
N GLY A 986 38.19 63.58 8.25
CA GLY A 986 37.08 64.17 7.51
C GLY A 986 37.41 64.51 6.04
N ILE A 987 38.55 64.05 5.52
CA ILE A 987 39.00 64.29 4.14
C ILE A 987 39.23 62.94 3.44
N PRO A 988 38.59 62.68 2.28
CA PRO A 988 38.80 61.42 1.57
C PRO A 988 40.20 61.24 0.99
N ASN A 989 40.69 59.99 0.95
CA ASN A 989 42.01 59.58 0.47
C ASN A 989 42.38 60.19 -0.89
N GLY A 990 41.43 60.24 -1.83
CA GLY A 990 41.65 60.77 -3.18
C GLY A 990 42.01 62.26 -3.22
N GLU A 991 41.63 63.02 -2.21
CA GLU A 991 41.97 64.43 -2.04
C GLU A 991 43.30 64.63 -1.24
N GLU A 992 43.92 63.54 -0.76
CA GLU A 992 45.10 63.52 0.11
C GLU A 992 46.26 62.64 -0.41
N THR A 993 46.30 62.36 -1.71
CA THR A 993 47.32 61.51 -2.38
C THR A 993 48.78 62.02 -2.35
N GLY A 994 49.07 63.07 -1.57
CA GLY A 994 50.39 63.69 -1.42
C GLY A 994 51.27 63.07 -0.34
N ASP A 995 52.49 63.60 -0.19
CA ASP A 995 53.32 63.48 1.02
C ASP A 995 53.82 64.92 1.28
N VAL A 996 52.94 65.75 1.83
CA VAL A 996 53.12 67.21 1.93
C VAL A 996 54.23 67.55 2.93
N ASN A 997 54.42 66.73 3.95
CA ASN A 997 55.45 66.92 4.96
C ASN A 997 56.80 66.24 4.60
N ASN A 998 56.80 65.42 3.55
CA ASN A 998 57.92 64.76 2.91
C ASN A 998 58.64 63.74 3.82
N ASN A 999 57.90 63.13 4.76
CA ASN A 999 58.43 62.15 5.72
C ASN A 999 58.46 60.72 5.17
N GLY A 1000 57.92 60.49 3.97
CA GLY A 1000 57.87 59.20 3.31
C GLY A 1000 56.63 58.37 3.60
N ILE A 1001 55.65 58.92 4.32
CA ILE A 1001 54.30 58.39 4.51
C ILE A 1001 53.35 59.31 3.74
N PRO A 1002 52.48 58.79 2.86
CA PRO A 1002 51.46 59.60 2.20
C PRO A 1002 50.45 60.22 3.17
N ASP A 1003 49.93 61.40 2.85
CA ASP A 1003 49.07 62.19 3.75
C ASP A 1003 47.75 61.47 4.07
N TYR A 1004 47.20 60.67 3.14
CA TYR A 1004 45.99 59.83 3.35
C TYR A 1004 46.18 58.69 4.38
N LEU A 1005 47.38 58.53 4.95
CA LEU A 1005 47.66 57.61 6.07
C LEU A 1005 48.02 58.39 7.36
N GLU A 1006 47.85 59.72 7.37
CA GLU A 1006 48.28 60.60 8.44
C GLU A 1006 47.15 61.47 9.00
N CYS A 1007 46.68 61.13 10.20
CA CYS A 1007 45.68 61.86 11.01
C CYS A 1007 45.95 63.36 11.27
N ASN A 1008 47.09 63.89 10.82
CA ASN A 1008 47.49 65.27 11.04
C ASN A 1008 48.02 65.94 9.77
N ASN A 1009 47.27 65.83 8.67
CA ASN A 1009 47.53 66.61 7.46
C ASN A 1009 47.62 68.11 7.79
N VAL A 1010 48.77 68.71 7.47
CA VAL A 1010 49.10 70.09 7.86
C VAL A 1010 48.57 71.06 6.82
N ASP A 1011 47.64 71.95 7.21
CA ASP A 1011 47.24 73.10 6.38
C ASP A 1011 48.48 73.99 6.07
N THR A 1012 49.04 73.82 4.88
CA THR A 1012 50.22 74.56 4.40
C THR A 1012 49.96 76.04 4.12
N THR A 1013 48.72 76.52 4.27
CA THR A 1013 48.39 77.95 4.18
C THR A 1013 48.48 78.67 5.53
N ALA A 1014 48.59 77.93 6.64
CA ALA A 1014 48.74 78.47 7.98
C ALA A 1014 50.18 78.93 8.28
N ASP A 1015 50.32 80.06 9.00
CA ASP A 1015 51.62 80.67 9.33
C ASP A 1015 52.44 79.74 10.27
N ASP A 1016 53.63 79.32 9.81
CA ASP A 1016 54.48 78.28 10.41
C ASP A 1016 53.78 76.90 10.58
N GLY A 1017 52.77 76.56 9.76
CA GLY A 1017 52.09 75.25 9.75
C GLY A 1017 51.26 74.97 11.02
N LEU A 1018 50.88 76.02 11.74
CA LEU A 1018 50.09 75.93 12.98
C LEU A 1018 48.65 76.37 12.74
N GLU A 1019 47.72 75.45 12.90
CA GLU A 1019 46.29 75.71 12.86
C GLU A 1019 45.69 75.78 14.27
N ILE A 1020 44.92 76.83 14.55
CA ILE A 1020 44.32 77.06 15.87
C ILE A 1020 42.80 77.06 15.78
N TYR A 1021 42.15 76.05 16.36
CA TYR A 1021 40.70 76.03 16.54
C TYR A 1021 40.27 76.96 17.67
N ASP A 1022 39.48 77.98 17.34
CA ASP A 1022 39.10 79.04 18.30
C ASP A 1022 37.86 78.70 19.14
N ILE A 1023 37.42 77.43 19.15
CA ILE A 1023 36.33 76.90 19.96
C ILE A 1023 36.71 75.58 20.64
N MET A 1024 36.17 75.34 21.85
CA MET A 1024 36.25 74.05 22.54
C MET A 1024 34.93 73.73 23.26
N THR A 1025 34.56 72.45 23.34
CA THR A 1025 33.34 71.92 23.97
C THR A 1025 33.65 70.89 25.06
N PRO A 1026 34.22 71.27 26.21
CA PRO A 1026 34.62 70.34 27.28
C PRO A 1026 33.42 69.72 28.05
N ASN A 1027 32.69 68.81 27.40
CA ASN A 1027 31.49 68.09 27.87
C ASN A 1027 31.77 66.61 28.24
N GLY A 1028 32.87 66.00 27.79
CA GLY A 1028 33.29 64.64 28.09
C GLY A 1028 32.83 63.57 27.09
N ASP A 1029 32.53 63.93 25.84
CA ASP A 1029 32.19 63.02 24.75
C ASP A 1029 33.40 62.56 23.91
N GLY A 1030 34.61 63.04 24.24
CA GLY A 1030 35.84 62.72 23.50
C GLY A 1030 36.15 63.71 22.38
N LEU A 1031 35.16 64.45 21.88
CA LEU A 1031 35.30 65.37 20.75
C LEU A 1031 35.47 66.82 21.23
N ASN A 1032 36.53 67.49 20.79
CA ASN A 1032 36.79 68.92 21.07
C ASN A 1032 36.83 69.28 22.60
N ASP A 1033 37.11 68.29 23.44
CA ASP A 1033 37.16 68.41 24.91
C ASP A 1033 38.37 69.23 25.42
N VAL A 1034 39.36 69.42 24.56
CA VAL A 1034 40.62 70.12 24.82
C VAL A 1034 40.84 71.22 23.78
N PHE A 1035 41.55 72.28 24.17
CA PHE A 1035 42.01 73.28 23.19
C PHE A 1035 43.24 72.74 22.44
N VAL A 1036 43.03 72.29 21.21
CA VAL A 1036 44.07 71.73 20.33
C VAL A 1036 44.62 72.82 19.40
N ILE A 1037 45.93 72.79 19.18
CA ILE A 1037 46.63 73.56 18.15
C ILE A 1037 47.35 72.53 17.28
N ARG A 1038 46.87 72.31 16.05
CA ARG A 1038 47.46 71.33 15.11
C ARG A 1038 48.83 71.83 14.64
N GLY A 1039 49.78 70.90 14.47
CA GLY A 1039 51.17 71.16 14.09
C GLY A 1039 52.10 71.66 15.21
N LEU A 1040 51.62 71.81 16.45
CA LEU A 1040 52.41 72.38 17.56
C LEU A 1040 53.49 71.42 18.12
N ASP A 1041 53.32 70.13 17.87
CA ASP A 1041 54.26 69.06 18.18
C ASP A 1041 55.64 69.27 17.51
N LYS A 1042 55.69 69.92 16.34
CA LYS A 1042 56.93 70.36 15.67
C LYS A 1042 57.73 71.36 16.53
N TYR A 1043 57.08 72.03 17.48
CA TYR A 1043 57.68 73.05 18.34
C TYR A 1043 57.59 72.67 19.82
N PRO A 1044 58.36 71.68 20.30
CA PRO A 1044 58.27 71.16 21.67
C PRO A 1044 58.66 72.20 22.75
N ASP A 1045 59.47 73.20 22.38
CA ASP A 1045 59.82 74.37 23.20
C ASP A 1045 58.79 75.51 23.05
N ASN A 1046 57.50 75.17 23.18
CA ASN A 1046 56.41 76.14 23.14
C ASN A 1046 55.89 76.53 24.54
N ARG A 1047 55.05 77.58 24.59
CA ARG A 1047 54.33 77.99 25.79
C ARG A 1047 53.01 78.67 25.45
N VAL A 1048 51.91 78.08 25.91
CA VAL A 1048 50.55 78.63 25.80
C VAL A 1048 50.14 79.30 27.10
N LYS A 1049 49.55 80.48 26.97
CA LYS A 1049 48.90 81.22 28.05
C LYS A 1049 47.48 81.58 27.65
N ILE A 1050 46.53 81.45 28.56
CA ILE A 1050 45.14 81.81 28.31
C ILE A 1050 44.70 82.84 29.34
N TYR A 1051 44.00 83.86 28.86
CA TYR A 1051 43.52 85.00 29.62
C TYR A 1051 42.00 85.08 29.52
N ASN A 1052 41.34 85.45 30.61
CA ASN A 1052 39.92 85.80 30.54
C ASN A 1052 39.72 87.19 29.90
N ARG A 1053 38.46 87.57 29.63
CA ARG A 1053 38.13 88.87 28.99
C ARG A 1053 38.59 90.13 29.76
N TRP A 1054 39.02 90.01 31.03
CA TRP A 1054 39.55 91.12 31.82
C TRP A 1054 41.08 91.18 31.79
N GLY A 1055 41.74 90.33 30.99
CA GLY A 1055 43.19 90.25 30.88
C GLY A 1055 43.89 89.52 32.04
N VAL A 1056 43.13 88.77 32.84
CA VAL A 1056 43.69 87.96 33.94
C VAL A 1056 44.11 86.60 33.38
N LEU A 1057 45.36 86.20 33.65
CA LEU A 1057 45.91 84.90 33.27
C LEU A 1057 45.19 83.78 34.04
N VAL A 1058 44.55 82.88 33.29
CA VAL A 1058 43.81 81.72 33.82
C VAL A 1058 44.52 80.40 33.52
N PHE A 1059 45.31 80.31 32.45
CA PHE A 1059 46.08 79.11 32.15
C PHE A 1059 47.48 79.44 31.66
N ASP A 1060 48.48 78.67 32.06
CA ASP A 1060 49.88 78.82 31.64
C ASP A 1060 50.56 77.46 31.62
N ALA A 1061 51.02 77.04 30.43
CA ALA A 1061 51.69 75.76 30.23
C ALA A 1061 52.87 75.92 29.25
N ARG A 1062 53.97 75.24 29.54
CA ARG A 1062 55.13 75.06 28.64
C ARG A 1062 55.04 73.67 28.02
N SER A 1063 55.56 73.49 26.81
CA SER A 1063 55.47 72.23 26.06
C SER A 1063 54.01 71.77 25.96
N TYR A 1064 53.15 72.71 25.58
CA TYR A 1064 51.73 72.49 25.37
C TYR A 1064 51.53 71.57 24.17
N GLY A 1065 50.61 70.61 24.30
CA GLY A 1065 50.38 69.57 23.28
C GLY A 1065 51.25 68.31 23.41
N THR A 1066 52.04 68.16 24.47
CA THR A 1066 52.85 66.94 24.72
C THR A 1066 52.48 66.29 26.04
N SER A 1067 52.48 64.95 26.13
CA SER A 1067 52.20 64.20 27.37
C SER A 1067 50.89 64.61 28.08
N ASP A 1068 49.78 64.70 27.32
CA ASP A 1068 48.45 65.12 27.78
C ASP A 1068 48.38 66.54 28.41
N ASN A 1069 49.32 67.41 28.04
CA ASN A 1069 49.39 68.78 28.54
C ASN A 1069 48.49 69.73 27.73
N TYR A 1070 47.19 69.63 27.94
CA TYR A 1070 46.17 70.43 27.27
C TYR A 1070 45.32 71.27 28.23
N PHE A 1071 44.77 72.37 27.71
CA PHE A 1071 43.80 73.18 28.41
C PHE A 1071 42.40 72.59 28.25
N ARG A 1072 41.88 72.04 29.36
CA ARG A 1072 40.56 71.38 29.47
C ARG A 1072 39.46 72.31 30.02
N GLY A 1073 39.64 73.63 29.85
CA GLY A 1073 38.72 74.63 30.41
C GLY A 1073 38.78 74.76 31.93
N VAL A 1074 39.89 74.38 32.58
CA VAL A 1074 40.15 74.54 34.02
C VAL A 1074 41.38 75.44 34.22
N SER A 1075 41.33 76.34 35.20
CA SER A 1075 42.36 77.37 35.40
C SER A 1075 43.47 76.94 36.37
N ASN A 1076 44.74 77.08 35.96
CA ASN A 1076 45.93 76.91 36.80
C ASN A 1076 46.66 78.26 37.10
N GLY A 1077 46.04 79.40 36.79
CA GLY A 1077 46.58 80.76 36.97
C GLY A 1077 46.53 81.32 38.41
N ARG A 1078 47.32 82.38 38.70
CA ARG A 1078 47.64 82.88 40.06
C ARG A 1078 46.47 83.45 40.91
N VAL A 1079 45.22 83.38 40.45
CA VAL A 1079 44.02 83.71 41.25
C VAL A 1079 42.84 82.82 40.84
N THR A 1080 42.84 81.56 41.27
CA THR A 1080 41.65 80.70 41.26
C THR A 1080 41.20 80.41 42.68
N ILE A 1081 39.88 80.51 42.93
CA ILE A 1081 39.25 80.24 44.25
C ILE A 1081 39.09 78.72 44.49
N SER A 1082 39.31 77.88 43.46
CA SER A 1082 39.54 76.42 43.54
C SER A 1082 40.18 75.93 42.22
N GLU A 1083 41.19 75.05 42.26
CA GLU A 1083 41.81 74.45 41.06
C GLU A 1083 40.92 73.41 40.36
N THR A 1084 39.84 72.97 41.01
CA THR A 1084 38.92 71.94 40.48
C THR A 1084 37.66 72.50 39.82
N GLU A 1085 37.50 73.84 39.78
CA GLU A 1085 36.29 74.45 39.23
C GLU A 1085 36.50 74.84 37.75
N LYS A 1086 35.74 74.16 36.88
CA LYS A 1086 35.65 74.39 35.44
C LYS A 1086 35.31 75.88 35.13
N LEU A 1087 36.11 76.56 34.31
CA LEU A 1087 35.96 77.98 33.95
C LEU A 1087 34.61 78.28 33.29
N PRO A 1088 33.97 79.44 33.49
CA PRO A 1088 32.67 79.74 32.87
C PRO A 1088 32.71 79.74 31.34
N VAL A 1089 31.59 79.35 30.70
CA VAL A 1089 31.33 79.49 29.25
C VAL A 1089 31.54 80.95 28.83
N GLY A 1090 32.22 81.14 27.69
CA GLY A 1090 32.48 82.46 27.12
C GLY A 1090 33.85 82.58 26.47
N THR A 1091 34.15 83.79 25.99
CA THR A 1091 35.38 84.09 25.26
C THR A 1091 36.56 84.36 26.20
N TYR A 1092 37.65 83.66 25.92
CA TYR A 1092 39.00 83.78 26.45
C TYR A 1092 39.94 84.18 25.31
N TYR A 1093 41.20 84.44 25.65
CA TYR A 1093 42.22 84.82 24.68
C TYR A 1093 43.48 84.02 24.96
N TYR A 1094 44.00 83.32 23.96
CA TYR A 1094 45.26 82.61 24.08
C TYR A 1094 46.42 83.46 23.56
N VAL A 1095 47.60 83.17 24.08
CA VAL A 1095 48.90 83.64 23.58
C VAL A 1095 49.82 82.44 23.54
N LEU A 1096 50.16 82.02 22.33
CA LEU A 1096 51.13 80.98 22.06
C LEU A 1096 52.48 81.63 21.77
N ASN A 1097 53.54 81.13 22.38
CA ASN A 1097 54.93 81.46 22.03
C ASN A 1097 55.67 80.18 21.70
N TYR A 1098 56.46 80.19 20.63
CA TYR A 1098 57.24 79.03 20.20
C TYR A 1098 58.49 79.50 19.45
N VAL A 1099 59.42 78.58 19.24
CA VAL A 1099 60.60 78.78 18.39
C VAL A 1099 60.38 77.96 17.14
N ASN A 1100 60.33 78.62 15.97
CA ASN A 1100 60.15 77.92 14.70
C ASN A 1100 61.46 77.26 14.22
N ASP A 1101 61.41 76.46 13.15
CA ASP A 1101 62.55 75.67 12.66
C ASP A 1101 63.75 76.52 12.20
N ALA A 1102 63.52 77.81 11.90
CA ALA A 1102 64.56 78.78 11.59
C ALA A 1102 65.25 79.37 12.84
N GLY A 1103 64.85 78.94 14.05
CA GLY A 1103 65.38 79.38 15.33
C GLY A 1103 64.86 80.75 15.81
N ASN A 1104 63.78 81.27 15.23
CA ASN A 1104 63.21 82.57 15.62
C ASN A 1104 62.09 82.41 16.65
N GLU A 1105 62.04 83.28 17.65
CA GLU A 1105 60.90 83.36 18.57
C GLU A 1105 59.68 83.96 17.87
N LYS A 1106 58.58 83.21 17.83
CA LYS A 1106 57.28 83.61 17.28
C LYS A 1106 56.23 83.69 18.38
N GLN A 1107 55.26 84.59 18.19
CA GLN A 1107 54.12 84.76 19.09
C GLN A 1107 52.83 84.88 18.28
N MET A 1108 51.84 84.06 18.62
CA MET A 1108 50.50 84.09 18.07
C MET A 1108 49.50 84.34 19.20
N ALA A 1109 48.41 85.05 18.90
CA ALA A 1109 47.35 85.30 19.88
C ALA A 1109 46.01 85.42 19.17
N GLY A 1110 44.97 84.85 19.78
CA GLY A 1110 43.63 84.82 19.23
C GLY A 1110 42.57 84.63 20.30
N PRO A 1111 41.28 84.78 19.93
CA PRO A 1111 40.19 84.40 20.81
C PRO A 1111 40.15 82.86 20.97
N LEU A 1112 39.57 82.41 22.08
CA LEU A 1112 39.19 81.02 22.34
C LEU A 1112 37.82 81.02 23.02
N TYR A 1113 36.83 80.38 22.43
CA TYR A 1113 35.48 80.28 22.99
C TYR A 1113 35.27 78.94 23.67
N ILE A 1114 34.92 78.96 24.96
CA ILE A 1114 34.52 77.75 25.67
C ILE A 1114 33.00 77.64 25.63
N ASN A 1115 32.48 76.57 25.04
CA ASN A 1115 31.07 76.18 25.05
C ASN A 1115 30.86 74.91 25.89
N ARG A 1116 29.68 74.69 26.48
CA ARG A 1116 29.39 73.50 27.31
C ARG A 1116 27.93 73.05 27.18
N ASN A 1117 27.50 72.88 25.95
CA ASN A 1117 26.24 72.21 25.67
C ASN A 1117 26.50 70.74 25.42
#